data_AF-A0A3P1WUX4-F1
#
_entry.id   AF-A0A3P1WUX4-F1
#
_cell.length_a   1.000
_cell.length_b   1.000
_cell.length_c   1.000
_cell.angle_alpha   90.00
_cell.angle_beta   90.00
_cell.angle_gamma   90.00
#
_symmetry.space_group_name_H-M   'P 1'
#
loop_
_entity.id
_entity.type
_entity.pdbx_description
1 polymer ?
#
loop_
_entity_poly.entity_id
_entity_poly.type
_entity_poly.pdbx_seq_one_letter_code
_entity_poly.pdbx_strand_id
1 'polypeptide(L)'
;MTSGYLRYPHIHGDQVVFVADDDLWLTTVAGGRAYRLTSERTPVRSPRFSPDGTKIAYVLGERGNQDLWVLDLDGGRRRLTWLSARNMQVSGWADDDHILLASMHNEALRALSWMYSVSLTGAMERKPWGPAMSAAVHADGRVAVVSPNFRGPEAWKRYRGGMVNRVWVSIADGKDWSRVLGQETASLTGATWWRDRLIFTSDLGAKLPKRAGEQAQVWSVRPDGTDLRNHTHHTFEQGYCRDATTDGQRVIYHARGRIYWLANLDSKPRELQVKLALGAPDVQTIEGVEHLESVAPDHGGDGSLLAWRGQAWFLTHRSGPARALSDLPGVRIREAIPLGNSGKGIWATDAEGEDCLEIVQLDGDGDPRRICHGALGRVLALAASRDGNRVAVASHDGSVHAVDVTAGSSRRVGVSASGEATGLTFSPCGRYLVWREGLRGEGHVGRLVGYDLTEGKSFTLTRGRFNDFSPTFSLDGKYLWFLSSRNIDPTYDELGFDLNFTNTVRPFVIPLRAEDPAPFGPSADGWAISDGDEGDKKGAEHHRPEGDETKQETPVLDLDGAEDRMVPLPVAAGRYDQLMATANGVAWRKLHPYSGVLGSGWLPGSELKDSVELFDLTQRKVSTVVESCDDVAMSGDGKQLVVRNGEDLWVQAADAKPDDDDARITVDLSRLRRTQQPRDEWRQMFDENARLMRDHFWREDMDGVDWARVCASYRPLIERIATHDDLVDVLGEVVAELNTSHAYVIPASGGGDQKVAWLGAEFRRNSKGEIVISRILDGESSDPAARSPLRAAGVAARPGDVILAVDGRLTAEAPDMNALLVGAAGKPVELTLVRGRMKRRVAVVPVECEGPLRYHEWVASRAARVEKRSNGRVGYLHVPNMMAQGWAEFHRLIDEACAKEAVIVDVRYNGGGHTSALVLERLTRKVIGWTIGRHFREAQAYPFQGMRGPVVFVTNPYAGSDGDIITAAAQNLKLGPVVGERSWGGVVGIDGRFELVDGTAVTQPRYGFSFDKQGFGVENHGTDPDIPVELSPADWESGVDKQLDVAIAEALARLGKQAAAKPPVLPPPAFG
;
A
#
# COMPACT_ATOMS: atom_id res chain seq x y z
N MET A 1 -0.16 28.54 25.91
CA MET A 1 0.76 28.86 24.79
C MET A 1 1.74 27.72 24.68
N THR A 2 1.60 26.88 23.67
CA THR A 2 2.48 25.74 23.37
C THR A 2 3.61 26.20 22.44
N SER A 3 4.77 25.53 22.48
CA SER A 3 5.93 25.83 21.62
C SER A 3 5.79 25.29 20.19
N GLY A 4 4.68 24.61 19.85
CA GLY A 4 4.41 24.01 18.54
C GLY A 4 5.35 22.86 18.17
N TYR A 5 5.05 22.18 17.05
CA TYR A 5 5.94 21.24 16.38
C TYR A 5 6.50 21.92 15.12
N LEU A 6 7.79 22.26 15.14
CA LEU A 6 8.41 23.17 14.16
C LEU A 6 9.31 22.40 13.18
N ARG A 7 9.08 22.58 11.87
CA ARG A 7 9.78 21.86 10.78
C ARG A 7 10.29 22.79 9.68
N TYR A 8 11.17 22.26 8.83
CA TYR A 8 11.68 22.88 7.60
C TYR A 8 12.15 24.34 7.71
N PRO A 9 13.06 24.69 8.64
CA PRO A 9 13.48 26.08 8.83
C PRO A 9 14.40 26.58 7.71
N HIS A 10 14.32 27.89 7.44
CA HIS A 10 15.26 28.63 6.60
C HIS A 10 15.53 30.02 7.19
N ILE A 11 16.75 30.52 7.04
CA ILE A 11 17.23 31.77 7.66
C ILE A 11 17.68 32.74 6.57
N HIS A 12 17.41 34.04 6.75
CA HIS A 12 17.95 35.12 5.92
C HIS A 12 18.00 36.41 6.73
N GLY A 13 19.18 37.03 6.89
CA GLY A 13 19.30 38.22 7.73
C GLY A 13 18.79 37.96 9.16
N ASP A 14 18.02 38.86 9.76
CA ASP A 14 17.43 38.60 11.08
C ASP A 14 16.20 37.68 11.03
N GLN A 15 15.70 37.29 9.85
CA GLN A 15 14.44 36.58 9.67
C GLN A 15 14.63 35.07 9.60
N VAL A 16 13.64 34.35 10.15
CA VAL A 16 13.53 32.89 10.10
C VAL A 16 12.14 32.51 9.65
N VAL A 17 12.04 31.75 8.55
CA VAL A 17 10.81 31.10 8.10
C VAL A 17 10.85 29.62 8.49
N PHE A 18 9.71 29.06 8.87
CA PHE A 18 9.56 27.64 9.20
C PHE A 18 8.11 27.19 9.02
N VAL A 19 7.88 25.89 9.14
CA VAL A 19 6.55 25.27 9.07
C VAL A 19 6.07 24.87 10.47
N ALA A 20 4.81 25.16 10.77
CA ALA A 20 4.09 24.66 11.94
C ALA A 20 2.58 24.70 11.67
N ASP A 21 1.82 23.70 12.11
CA ASP A 21 0.36 23.60 11.85
C ASP A 21 0.04 23.67 10.34
N ASP A 22 0.82 22.92 9.55
CA ASP A 22 0.81 22.87 8.08
C ASP A 22 1.06 24.19 7.34
N ASP A 23 1.36 25.28 8.05
CA ASP A 23 1.51 26.62 7.50
C ASP A 23 2.90 27.22 7.67
N LEU A 24 3.18 28.25 6.88
CA LEU A 24 4.37 29.08 6.98
C LEU A 24 4.27 30.07 8.14
N TRP A 25 5.36 30.20 8.88
CA TRP A 25 5.50 31.15 9.97
C TRP A 25 6.82 31.92 9.85
N LEU A 26 6.79 33.17 10.29
CA LEU A 26 7.93 34.09 10.30
C LEU A 26 8.26 34.54 11.72
N THR A 27 9.53 34.52 12.08
CA THR A 27 10.06 35.08 13.33
C THR A 27 11.45 35.68 13.09
N THR A 28 12.13 36.15 14.14
CA THR A 28 13.53 36.58 14.07
C THR A 28 14.48 35.59 14.74
N VAL A 29 15.80 35.73 14.53
CA VAL A 29 16.79 34.85 15.21
C VAL A 29 16.84 35.06 16.73
N ALA A 30 16.26 36.16 17.23
CA ALA A 30 16.06 36.39 18.66
C ALA A 30 14.91 35.54 19.23
N GLY A 31 14.05 34.98 18.38
CA GLY A 31 12.86 34.24 18.76
C GLY A 31 11.72 35.16 19.21
N GLY A 32 10.86 34.66 20.10
CA GLY A 32 9.67 35.38 20.55
C GLY A 32 8.42 35.03 19.74
N ARG A 33 7.54 36.01 19.51
CA ARG A 33 6.27 35.78 18.83
C ARG A 33 6.50 35.60 17.33
N ALA A 34 5.97 34.51 16.76
CA ALA A 34 5.95 34.31 15.32
C ALA A 34 4.63 34.80 14.69
N TYR A 35 4.69 35.10 13.40
CA TYR A 35 3.57 35.55 12.57
C TYR A 35 3.24 34.49 11.52
N ARG A 36 1.98 34.07 11.44
CA ARG A 36 1.50 33.13 10.43
C ARG A 36 1.43 33.85 9.07
N LEU A 37 1.94 33.21 8.02
CA LEU A 37 2.01 33.74 6.67
C LEU A 37 1.01 33.09 5.70
N THR A 38 0.57 31.86 6.00
CA THR A 38 -0.42 31.09 5.22
C THR A 38 -1.51 30.52 6.12
N SER A 39 -2.65 30.11 5.57
CA SER A 39 -3.78 29.62 6.39
C SER A 39 -4.65 28.57 5.70
N GLU A 40 -4.14 27.88 4.68
CA GLU A 40 -4.91 26.90 3.91
C GLU A 40 -5.05 25.56 4.64
N ARG A 41 -4.25 25.32 5.69
CA ARG A 41 -4.20 24.03 6.41
C ARG A 41 -3.94 22.83 5.48
N THR A 42 -3.16 23.08 4.44
CA THR A 42 -2.65 22.06 3.51
C THR A 42 -1.14 21.95 3.73
N PRO A 43 -0.54 20.76 3.82
CA PRO A 43 0.88 20.61 4.12
C PRO A 43 1.80 21.48 3.24
N VAL A 44 2.60 22.33 3.90
CA VAL A 44 3.66 23.14 3.29
C VAL A 44 5.03 22.53 3.59
N ARG A 45 5.94 22.54 2.61
CA ARG A 45 7.30 21.98 2.77
C ARG A 45 8.38 22.84 2.12
N SER A 46 9.59 22.73 2.67
CA SER A 46 10.83 23.32 2.14
C SER A 46 10.78 24.82 1.81
N PRO A 47 10.34 25.72 2.71
CA PRO A 47 10.38 27.16 2.43
C PRO A 47 11.83 27.66 2.24
N ARG A 48 12.04 28.53 1.25
CA ARG A 48 13.34 29.15 0.95
C ARG A 48 13.17 30.64 0.66
N PHE A 49 13.87 31.48 1.42
CA PHE A 49 13.95 32.92 1.14
C PHE A 49 14.62 33.18 -0.20
N SER A 50 14.13 34.17 -0.94
CA SER A 50 14.85 34.75 -2.08
C SER A 50 16.17 35.38 -1.64
N PRO A 51 17.15 35.59 -2.54
CA PRO A 51 18.44 36.16 -2.18
C PRO A 51 18.34 37.57 -1.57
N ASP A 52 17.33 38.35 -1.95
CA ASP A 52 17.01 39.66 -1.37
C ASP A 52 16.19 39.61 -0.07
N GLY A 53 15.70 38.42 0.31
CA GLY A 53 14.87 38.19 1.49
C GLY A 53 13.43 38.70 1.39
N THR A 54 12.95 39.16 0.23
CA THR A 54 11.60 39.73 0.09
C THR A 54 10.53 38.69 -0.22
N LYS A 55 10.92 37.48 -0.63
CA LYS A 55 10.02 36.40 -1.06
C LYS A 55 10.35 35.08 -0.40
N ILE A 56 9.38 34.18 -0.38
CA ILE A 56 9.52 32.79 0.06
C ILE A 56 8.96 31.87 -1.02
N ALA A 57 9.81 30.99 -1.55
CA ALA A 57 9.39 29.87 -2.39
C ALA A 57 9.15 28.63 -1.54
N TYR A 58 8.07 27.88 -1.80
CA TYR A 58 7.70 26.68 -1.04
C TYR A 58 6.85 25.72 -1.87
N VAL A 59 6.79 24.46 -1.43
CA VAL A 59 5.87 23.46 -1.96
C VAL A 59 4.61 23.45 -1.11
N LEU A 60 3.45 23.45 -1.77
CA LEU A 60 2.14 23.25 -1.14
C LEU A 60 1.47 22.03 -1.77
N GLY A 61 0.86 21.20 -0.93
CA GLY A 61 0.02 20.09 -1.35
C GLY A 61 0.42 18.77 -0.70
N GLU A 62 -0.53 17.86 -0.67
CA GLU A 62 -0.32 16.49 -0.23
C GLU A 62 0.43 15.67 -1.29
N ARG A 63 0.92 14.50 -0.87
CA ARG A 63 1.67 13.60 -1.75
C ARG A 63 0.81 13.20 -2.96
N GLY A 64 1.29 13.48 -4.17
CA GLY A 64 0.52 13.23 -5.40
C GLY A 64 -0.31 14.42 -5.89
N ASN A 65 -0.19 15.59 -5.26
CA ASN A 65 -0.79 16.84 -5.71
C ASN A 65 0.06 18.08 -5.37
N GLN A 66 1.39 17.96 -5.46
CA GLN A 66 2.31 19.02 -5.01
C GLN A 66 2.65 20.01 -6.13
N ASP A 67 2.67 21.29 -5.78
CA ASP A 67 3.06 22.38 -6.68
C ASP A 67 3.89 23.47 -6.00
N LEU A 68 4.63 24.22 -6.82
CA LEU A 68 5.47 25.34 -6.39
C LEU A 68 4.66 26.62 -6.24
N TRP A 69 4.84 27.28 -5.11
CA TRP A 69 4.25 28.57 -4.78
C TRP A 69 5.31 29.58 -4.35
N VAL A 70 4.99 30.86 -4.53
CA VAL A 70 5.76 32.00 -4.03
C VAL A 70 4.86 32.91 -3.22
N LEU A 71 5.37 33.33 -2.07
CA LEU A 71 4.79 34.35 -1.20
C LEU A 71 5.74 35.55 -1.17
N ASP A 72 5.22 36.74 -1.49
CA ASP A 72 5.88 38.01 -1.25
C ASP A 72 5.57 38.47 0.18
N LEU A 73 6.59 38.91 0.94
CA LEU A 73 6.42 39.31 2.34
C LEU A 73 5.56 40.58 2.53
N ASP A 74 5.26 41.29 1.45
CA ASP A 74 4.33 42.42 1.42
C ASP A 74 2.85 42.02 1.23
N GLY A 75 2.57 40.72 1.04
CA GLY A 75 1.23 40.14 1.05
C GLY A 75 0.79 39.45 -0.25
N GLY A 76 1.59 39.49 -1.31
CA GLY A 76 1.29 38.78 -2.56
C GLY A 76 1.53 37.27 -2.46
N ARG A 77 0.68 36.45 -3.09
CA ARG A 77 0.90 35.00 -3.23
C ARG A 77 0.50 34.53 -4.62
N ARG A 78 1.27 33.61 -5.20
CA ARG A 78 0.94 32.99 -6.50
C ARG A 78 1.46 31.55 -6.61
N ARG A 79 0.69 30.72 -7.34
CA ARG A 79 1.11 29.39 -7.81
C ARG A 79 1.94 29.55 -9.08
N LEU A 80 3.09 28.88 -9.14
CA LEU A 80 3.99 28.95 -10.30
C LEU A 80 3.91 27.73 -11.20
N THR A 81 3.43 26.58 -10.70
CA THR A 81 3.40 25.32 -11.45
C THR A 81 2.06 24.59 -11.32
N TRP A 82 1.78 23.72 -12.30
CA TRP A 82 0.63 22.80 -12.34
C TRP A 82 1.11 21.39 -12.72
N LEU A 83 1.92 20.81 -11.85
CA LEU A 83 2.59 19.52 -12.06
C LEU A 83 1.88 18.39 -11.32
N SER A 84 1.05 18.67 -10.30
CA SER A 84 0.48 17.67 -9.38
C SER A 84 1.50 16.58 -9.03
N ALA A 85 2.72 17.01 -8.70
CA ALA A 85 3.84 16.08 -8.63
C ALA A 85 3.68 15.14 -7.43
N ARG A 86 4.15 13.90 -7.58
CA ARG A 86 4.15 12.92 -6.49
C ARG A 86 5.04 13.38 -5.33
N ASN A 87 6.25 13.84 -5.65
CA ASN A 87 7.22 14.39 -4.72
C ASN A 87 7.84 15.65 -5.34
N MET A 88 8.02 16.68 -4.52
CA MET A 88 8.63 17.96 -4.91
C MET A 88 9.36 18.60 -3.73
N GLN A 89 10.47 19.29 -3.99
CA GLN A 89 11.22 20.03 -2.97
C GLN A 89 11.86 21.30 -3.55
N VAL A 90 11.74 22.43 -2.85
CA VAL A 90 12.53 23.63 -3.18
C VAL A 90 13.94 23.47 -2.60
N SER A 91 14.93 23.52 -3.48
CA SER A 91 16.34 23.48 -3.05
C SER A 91 16.81 24.86 -2.60
N GLY A 92 16.45 25.91 -3.34
CA GLY A 92 16.86 27.29 -3.11
C GLY A 92 16.56 28.15 -4.33
N TRP A 93 17.29 29.25 -4.47
CA TRP A 93 17.21 30.17 -5.60
C TRP A 93 18.50 30.11 -6.42
N ALA A 94 18.37 30.16 -7.75
CA ALA A 94 19.52 30.29 -8.65
C ALA A 94 19.96 31.76 -8.78
N ASP A 95 19.00 32.67 -8.75
CA ASP A 95 19.14 34.13 -8.75
C ASP A 95 17.83 34.75 -8.22
N ASP A 96 17.66 36.07 -8.32
CA ASP A 96 16.48 36.79 -7.79
C ASP A 96 15.15 36.42 -8.49
N ASP A 97 15.21 35.87 -9.71
CA ASP A 97 14.05 35.59 -10.54
C ASP A 97 13.81 34.09 -10.76
N HIS A 98 14.74 33.21 -10.34
CA HIS A 98 14.69 31.78 -10.63
C HIS A 98 14.85 30.90 -9.40
N ILE A 99 13.93 29.96 -9.25
CA ILE A 99 13.87 28.98 -8.14
C ILE A 99 14.42 27.64 -8.63
N LEU A 100 15.25 26.98 -7.80
CA LEU A 100 15.69 25.61 -8.03
C LEU A 100 14.74 24.61 -7.36
N LEU A 101 14.12 23.78 -8.18
CA LEU A 101 13.08 22.84 -7.81
C LEU A 101 13.51 21.41 -8.15
N ALA A 102 13.46 20.49 -7.18
CA ALA A 102 13.55 19.06 -7.45
C ALA A 102 12.13 18.51 -7.61
N SER A 103 11.87 17.76 -8.68
CA SER A 103 10.55 17.19 -8.94
C SER A 103 10.62 15.88 -9.73
N MET A 104 9.64 15.00 -9.49
CA MET A 104 9.36 13.82 -10.33
C MET A 104 8.51 14.16 -11.57
N HIS A 105 8.37 15.44 -11.92
CA HIS A 105 7.67 15.85 -13.14
C HIS A 105 8.30 15.19 -14.38
N ASN A 106 7.43 14.72 -15.30
CA ASN A 106 7.79 14.03 -16.54
C ASN A 106 8.61 12.73 -16.36
N GLU A 107 8.57 12.12 -15.18
CA GLU A 107 9.30 10.88 -14.88
C GLU A 107 8.36 9.70 -14.68
N ALA A 108 8.74 8.55 -15.25
CA ALA A 108 8.01 7.28 -15.13
C ALA A 108 8.68 6.30 -14.18
N LEU A 109 10.00 6.42 -14.02
CA LEU A 109 10.82 5.49 -13.28
C LEU A 109 10.78 5.82 -11.79
N ARG A 110 10.81 4.77 -10.97
CA ARG A 110 10.71 4.88 -9.52
C ARG A 110 11.84 5.75 -8.96
N ALA A 111 11.47 6.60 -7.98
CA ALA A 111 12.36 7.38 -7.12
C ALA A 111 13.24 8.45 -7.80
N LEU A 112 13.19 8.58 -9.13
CA LEU A 112 13.95 9.61 -9.83
C LEU A 112 13.26 10.97 -9.71
N SER A 113 14.02 11.95 -9.22
CA SER A 113 13.70 13.36 -9.30
C SER A 113 14.76 14.06 -10.13
N TRP A 114 14.37 15.13 -10.82
CA TRP A 114 15.24 15.97 -11.63
C TRP A 114 15.23 17.41 -11.11
N MET A 115 16.32 18.13 -11.37
CA MET A 115 16.42 19.54 -11.06
C MET A 115 15.85 20.41 -12.17
N TYR A 116 15.02 21.36 -11.78
CA TYR A 116 14.43 22.36 -12.64
C TYR A 116 14.76 23.77 -12.13
N SER A 117 14.97 24.70 -13.04
CA SER A 117 14.92 26.13 -12.76
C SER A 117 13.54 26.65 -13.16
N VAL A 118 12.84 27.30 -12.24
CA VAL A 118 11.50 27.87 -12.47
C VAL A 118 11.55 29.37 -12.26
N SER A 119 11.26 30.13 -13.31
CA SER A 119 11.18 31.60 -13.22
C SER A 119 9.95 32.05 -12.42
N LEU A 120 9.96 33.28 -11.91
CA LEU A 120 8.79 33.91 -11.28
C LEU A 120 7.55 34.07 -12.17
N THR A 121 7.71 33.86 -13.49
CA THR A 121 6.60 33.82 -14.46
C THR A 121 6.03 32.41 -14.69
N GLY A 122 6.63 31.37 -14.08
CA GLY A 122 6.24 29.97 -14.24
C GLY A 122 6.98 29.23 -15.36
N ALA A 123 7.82 29.90 -16.16
CA ALA A 123 8.66 29.20 -17.15
C ALA A 123 9.65 28.25 -16.46
N MET A 124 9.71 27.00 -16.92
CA MET A 124 10.47 25.92 -16.30
C MET A 124 11.49 25.30 -17.26
N GLU A 125 12.72 25.07 -16.79
CA GLU A 125 13.83 24.48 -17.54
C GLU A 125 14.49 23.34 -16.74
N ARG A 126 14.65 22.15 -17.33
CA ARG A 126 15.40 21.04 -16.71
C ARG A 126 16.90 21.33 -16.75
N LYS A 127 17.58 21.24 -15.61
CA LYS A 127 19.04 21.40 -15.54
C LYS A 127 19.76 20.10 -15.88
N PRO A 128 20.86 20.15 -16.66
CA PRO A 128 21.61 18.97 -17.09
C PRO A 128 22.58 18.50 -16.00
N TRP A 129 22.05 18.19 -14.81
CA TRP A 129 22.84 17.80 -13.64
C TRP A 129 22.56 16.35 -13.22
N GLY A 130 22.01 15.54 -14.13
CA GLY A 130 21.50 14.22 -13.81
C GLY A 130 20.32 14.25 -12.83
N PRO A 131 19.85 13.07 -12.40
CA PRO A 131 18.85 12.97 -11.35
C PRO A 131 19.38 13.50 -10.02
N ALA A 132 18.59 14.32 -9.33
CA ALA A 132 18.89 14.81 -7.99
C ALA A 132 17.61 15.17 -7.22
N MET A 133 17.64 15.01 -5.90
CA MET A 133 16.56 15.46 -5.01
C MET A 133 16.83 16.85 -4.41
N SER A 134 18.08 17.32 -4.47
CA SER A 134 18.41 18.71 -4.18
C SER A 134 19.70 19.13 -4.87
N ALA A 135 19.86 20.44 -5.07
CA ALA A 135 21.09 21.02 -5.58
C ALA A 135 21.41 22.37 -4.92
N ALA A 136 22.69 22.72 -4.89
CA ALA A 136 23.17 24.02 -4.44
C ALA A 136 24.25 24.56 -5.39
N VAL A 137 24.14 25.83 -5.75
CA VAL A 137 25.08 26.52 -6.65
C VAL A 137 25.99 27.41 -5.81
N HIS A 138 27.30 27.26 -5.99
CA HIS A 138 28.31 28.09 -5.35
C HIS A 138 28.49 29.41 -6.14
N ALA A 139 29.00 30.45 -5.48
CA ALA A 139 29.20 31.77 -6.08
C ALA A 139 30.16 31.78 -7.28
N ASP A 140 31.05 30.78 -7.41
CA ASP A 140 31.95 30.60 -8.56
C ASP A 140 31.37 29.73 -9.69
N GLY A 141 30.10 29.32 -9.58
CA GLY A 141 29.39 28.51 -10.58
C GLY A 141 29.49 26.99 -10.38
N ARG A 142 30.25 26.49 -9.39
CA ARG A 142 30.23 25.05 -9.06
C ARG A 142 28.86 24.63 -8.52
N VAL A 143 28.41 23.44 -8.91
CA VAL A 143 27.13 22.87 -8.49
C VAL A 143 27.39 21.64 -7.63
N ALA A 144 26.69 21.53 -6.50
CA ALA A 144 26.59 20.31 -5.73
C ALA A 144 25.18 19.72 -5.90
N VAL A 145 25.09 18.42 -6.17
CA VAL A 145 23.81 17.70 -6.27
C VAL A 145 23.77 16.52 -5.31
N VAL A 146 22.58 16.25 -4.77
CA VAL A 146 22.30 15.10 -3.91
C VAL A 146 21.49 14.08 -4.70
N SER A 147 21.99 12.85 -4.80
CA SER A 147 21.32 11.77 -5.54
C SER A 147 19.90 11.52 -5.00
N PRO A 148 18.93 11.15 -5.86
CA PRO A 148 17.56 10.92 -5.43
C PRO A 148 17.44 9.80 -4.41
N ASN A 149 16.56 10.00 -3.43
CA ASN A 149 16.04 8.98 -2.54
C ASN A 149 14.54 9.27 -2.32
N PHE A 150 13.69 8.25 -2.41
CA PHE A 150 12.24 8.41 -2.25
C PHE A 150 11.78 8.44 -0.79
N ARG A 151 12.69 8.21 0.17
CA ARG A 151 12.49 8.30 1.63
C ARG A 151 13.72 8.94 2.27
N GLY A 152 13.57 10.06 2.97
CA GLY A 152 14.69 10.64 3.70
C GLY A 152 15.18 9.72 4.84
N PRO A 153 16.41 9.91 5.33
CA PRO A 153 17.01 9.08 6.38
C PRO A 153 16.28 9.16 7.71
N GLU A 154 15.43 10.16 7.92
CA GLU A 154 14.52 10.24 9.06
C GLU A 154 13.49 9.10 9.11
N ALA A 155 13.15 8.52 7.95
CA ALA A 155 12.16 7.45 7.82
C ALA A 155 12.80 6.05 7.89
N TRP A 156 14.14 5.98 7.87
CA TRP A 156 14.92 4.77 8.11
C TRP A 156 16.32 5.17 8.62
N LYS A 157 16.42 5.39 9.94
CA LYS A 157 17.64 5.90 10.58
C LYS A 157 18.73 4.86 10.47
N ARG A 158 19.98 5.29 10.23
CA ARG A 158 21.19 4.49 9.97
C ARG A 158 21.10 3.55 8.77
N TYR A 159 20.32 3.92 7.76
CA TYR A 159 20.28 3.20 6.49
C TYR A 159 21.65 3.20 5.78
N ARG A 160 22.08 2.04 5.24
CA ARG A 160 23.38 1.79 4.57
C ARG A 160 23.24 1.11 3.21
N GLY A 161 22.02 1.00 2.69
CA GLY A 161 21.76 0.36 1.40
C GLY A 161 22.17 1.19 0.18
N GLY A 162 21.92 0.67 -1.03
CA GLY A 162 22.41 1.28 -2.27
C GLY A 162 21.89 2.69 -2.55
N MET A 163 20.68 3.04 -2.06
CA MET A 163 20.00 4.32 -2.31
C MET A 163 20.35 5.41 -1.28
N VAL A 164 21.44 5.25 -0.53
CA VAL A 164 21.94 6.32 0.34
C VAL A 164 22.12 7.61 -0.47
N ASN A 165 21.83 8.76 0.14
CA ASN A 165 22.03 10.03 -0.53
C ASN A 165 23.53 10.31 -0.72
N ARG A 166 23.96 10.38 -1.98
CA ARG A 166 25.34 10.65 -2.39
C ARG A 166 25.43 12.10 -2.85
N VAL A 167 26.53 12.75 -2.52
CA VAL A 167 26.81 14.12 -2.95
C VAL A 167 27.83 14.11 -4.08
N TRP A 168 27.50 14.79 -5.17
CA TRP A 168 28.40 15.03 -6.31
C TRP A 168 28.64 16.52 -6.46
N VAL A 169 29.87 16.90 -6.79
CA VAL A 169 30.24 18.29 -7.06
C VAL A 169 30.77 18.39 -8.49
N SER A 170 30.30 19.38 -9.23
CA SER A 170 30.81 19.67 -10.57
C SER A 170 32.23 20.23 -10.48
N ILE A 171 33.10 19.74 -11.35
CA ILE A 171 34.40 20.33 -11.66
C ILE A 171 34.17 21.49 -12.67
N ALA A 172 35.13 22.40 -12.84
CA ALA A 172 35.01 23.57 -13.71
C ALA A 172 34.29 23.27 -15.05
N ASP A 173 33.40 24.17 -15.46
CA ASP A 173 32.49 24.09 -16.62
C ASP A 173 31.27 23.14 -16.50
N GLY A 174 31.06 22.46 -15.36
CA GLY A 174 29.83 21.67 -15.14
C GLY A 174 29.77 20.34 -15.88
N LYS A 175 30.85 19.95 -16.57
CA LYS A 175 30.91 18.78 -17.46
C LYS A 175 31.44 17.52 -16.76
N ASP A 176 32.34 17.68 -15.79
CA ASP A 176 32.89 16.59 -15.00
C ASP A 176 32.40 16.68 -13.55
N TRP A 177 32.31 15.53 -12.86
CA TRP A 177 31.74 15.46 -11.52
C TRP A 177 32.58 14.56 -10.61
N SER A 178 32.77 14.99 -9.36
CA SER A 178 33.45 14.21 -8.32
C SER A 178 32.48 13.83 -7.20
N ARG A 179 32.46 12.54 -6.83
CA ARG A 179 31.69 12.05 -5.68
C ARG A 179 32.39 12.41 -4.38
N VAL A 180 31.71 13.15 -3.52
CA VAL A 180 32.20 13.56 -2.20
C VAL A 180 32.05 12.38 -1.24
N LEU A 181 33.13 12.06 -0.52
CA LEU A 181 33.18 10.93 0.43
C LEU A 181 32.73 9.60 -0.21
N GLY A 182 33.26 9.24 -1.38
CA GLY A 182 32.77 8.11 -2.18
C GLY A 182 32.78 6.72 -1.52
N GLN A 183 33.51 6.55 -0.41
CA GLN A 183 33.54 5.31 0.38
C GLN A 183 32.59 5.31 1.58
N GLU A 184 31.93 6.43 1.88
CA GLU A 184 30.96 6.50 2.97
C GLU A 184 29.66 5.79 2.56
N THR A 185 29.13 5.07 3.54
CA THR A 185 27.94 4.22 3.45
C THR A 185 26.71 4.89 4.05
N ALA A 186 26.87 5.93 4.87
CA ALA A 186 25.77 6.73 5.39
C ALA A 186 25.27 7.75 4.36
N SER A 187 23.98 8.08 4.44
CA SER A 187 23.37 9.13 3.62
C SER A 187 23.91 10.52 3.99
N LEU A 188 24.19 11.35 2.98
CA LEU A 188 24.60 12.75 3.10
C LEU A 188 23.46 13.64 2.56
N THR A 189 22.61 14.15 3.44
CA THR A 189 21.34 14.79 3.04
C THR A 189 21.34 16.30 3.13
N GLY A 190 20.56 16.95 2.26
CA GLY A 190 20.36 18.39 2.27
C GLY A 190 21.64 19.20 2.00
N ALA A 191 22.57 18.68 1.20
CA ALA A 191 23.85 19.33 0.99
C ALA A 191 23.71 20.73 0.39
N THR A 192 24.30 21.74 1.03
CA THR A 192 24.32 23.13 0.55
C THR A 192 25.65 23.84 0.87
N TRP A 193 25.90 24.99 0.26
CA TRP A 193 27.15 25.73 0.40
C TRP A 193 27.14 26.66 1.62
N TRP A 194 28.13 26.49 2.49
CA TRP A 194 28.52 27.49 3.49
C TRP A 194 29.92 27.97 3.12
N ARG A 195 30.03 29.15 2.49
CA ARG A 195 31.27 29.63 1.86
C ARG A 195 31.83 28.51 0.95
N ASP A 196 33.11 28.17 1.08
CA ASP A 196 33.79 27.12 0.30
C ASP A 196 33.58 25.69 0.83
N ARG A 197 32.64 25.44 1.75
CA ARG A 197 32.37 24.12 2.32
C ARG A 197 30.96 23.67 2.02
N LEU A 198 30.76 22.36 1.91
CA LEU A 198 29.43 21.77 1.87
C LEU A 198 29.01 21.43 3.29
N ILE A 199 27.83 21.90 3.71
CA ILE A 199 27.14 21.46 4.92
C ILE A 199 26.05 20.46 4.55
N PHE A 200 25.78 19.49 5.43
CA PHE A 200 24.75 18.46 5.23
C PHE A 200 24.37 17.82 6.56
N THR A 201 23.23 17.12 6.63
CA THR A 201 22.87 16.27 7.77
C THR A 201 23.20 14.81 7.48
N SER A 202 23.72 14.09 8.48
CA SER A 202 24.07 12.68 8.34
C SER A 202 24.26 11.99 9.68
N ASP A 203 23.90 10.71 9.75
CA ASP A 203 24.23 9.79 10.84
C ASP A 203 25.54 9.01 10.61
N LEU A 204 26.46 9.53 9.80
CA LEU A 204 27.76 8.89 9.50
C LEU A 204 28.63 8.56 10.73
N GLY A 205 28.35 9.21 11.87
CA GLY A 205 28.96 8.87 13.17
C GLY A 205 28.56 7.48 13.66
N ALA A 206 27.35 7.02 13.33
CA ALA A 206 26.87 5.69 13.65
C ALA A 206 27.62 4.61 12.85
N LYS A 207 28.43 3.82 13.56
CA LYS A 207 29.14 2.65 13.02
C LYS A 207 28.49 1.38 13.56
N LEU A 208 27.77 0.66 12.70
CA LEU A 208 27.00 -0.52 13.08
C LEU A 208 27.91 -1.76 13.28
N PRO A 209 27.67 -2.60 14.30
CA PRO A 209 26.70 -2.43 15.39
C PRO A 209 27.21 -1.57 16.57
N LYS A 210 28.51 -1.26 16.62
CA LYS A 210 29.19 -0.69 17.81
C LYS A 210 28.65 0.64 18.33
N ARG A 211 28.14 1.51 17.45
CA ARG A 211 27.65 2.87 17.75
C ARG A 211 26.29 3.11 17.08
N ALA A 212 25.39 2.14 17.16
CA ALA A 212 24.07 2.20 16.50
C ALA A 212 23.16 3.32 17.03
N GLY A 213 23.33 3.78 18.27
CA GLY A 213 22.48 4.82 18.87
C GLY A 213 22.79 6.26 18.44
N GLU A 214 23.85 6.51 17.66
CA GLU A 214 24.18 7.89 17.24
C GLU A 214 23.09 8.46 16.30
N GLN A 215 22.67 9.69 16.58
CA GLN A 215 21.71 10.45 15.78
C GLN A 215 22.41 11.21 14.66
N ALA A 216 21.67 11.61 13.62
CA ALA A 216 22.24 12.52 12.63
C ALA A 216 22.66 13.83 13.25
N GLN A 217 23.76 14.34 12.72
CA GLN A 217 24.37 15.61 13.09
C GLN A 217 24.51 16.50 11.84
N VAL A 218 24.78 17.78 12.07
CA VAL A 218 25.19 18.70 11.02
C VAL A 218 26.70 18.56 10.81
N TRP A 219 27.10 18.19 9.60
CA TRP A 219 28.49 18.02 9.20
C TRP A 219 28.88 19.07 8.17
N SER A 220 30.18 19.23 7.97
CA SER A 220 30.69 19.89 6.77
C SER A 220 31.94 19.22 6.21
N VAL A 221 32.16 19.36 4.92
CA VAL A 221 33.33 18.84 4.22
C VAL A 221 33.79 19.81 3.15
N ARG A 222 35.07 19.76 2.77
CA ARG A 222 35.55 20.44 1.58
C ARG A 222 35.01 19.74 0.33
N PRO A 223 34.89 20.42 -0.83
CA PRO A 223 34.32 19.83 -2.05
C PRO A 223 35.10 18.63 -2.60
N ASP A 224 36.38 18.50 -2.24
CA ASP A 224 37.23 17.36 -2.57
C ASP A 224 37.06 16.16 -1.59
N GLY A 225 36.17 16.27 -0.60
CA GLY A 225 35.94 15.25 0.42
C GLY A 225 36.89 15.32 1.62
N THR A 226 37.81 16.29 1.68
CA THR A 226 38.77 16.42 2.79
C THR A 226 38.23 17.25 3.95
N ASP A 227 38.92 17.18 5.11
CA ASP A 227 38.63 18.00 6.30
C ASP A 227 37.17 17.86 6.77
N LEU A 228 36.64 16.63 6.86
CA LEU A 228 35.31 16.37 7.39
C LEU A 228 35.20 16.81 8.86
N ARG A 229 34.17 17.58 9.20
CA ARG A 229 33.94 18.13 10.55
C ARG A 229 32.49 17.89 11.00
N ASN A 230 32.33 17.56 12.28
CA ASN A 230 31.04 17.52 12.95
C ASN A 230 30.80 18.84 13.71
N HIS A 231 29.62 19.43 13.58
CA HIS A 231 29.26 20.70 14.22
C HIS A 231 28.20 20.55 15.30
N THR A 232 27.58 19.37 15.43
CA THR A 232 26.54 19.11 16.43
C THR A 232 26.74 17.76 17.11
N HIS A 233 26.22 17.64 18.33
CA HIS A 233 26.31 16.42 19.13
C HIS A 233 24.96 16.12 19.80
N HIS A 234 23.89 16.10 19.00
CA HIS A 234 22.54 15.78 19.44
C HIS A 234 22.48 14.37 20.04
N THR A 235 21.97 14.27 21.25
CA THR A 235 21.63 12.98 21.88
C THR A 235 20.33 12.42 21.31
N PHE A 236 20.00 11.17 21.67
CA PHE A 236 18.69 10.59 21.38
C PHE A 236 17.54 11.51 21.80
N GLU A 237 17.61 12.09 23.00
CA GLU A 237 16.57 12.97 23.57
C GLU A 237 16.43 14.30 22.80
N GLN A 238 17.52 14.78 22.21
CA GLN A 238 17.54 16.01 21.41
C GLN A 238 17.01 15.75 19.99
N GLY A 239 17.27 14.58 19.43
CA GLY A 239 16.66 14.08 18.19
C GLY A 239 17.62 13.98 17.01
N TYR A 240 17.08 13.54 15.88
CA TYR A 240 17.79 13.43 14.61
C TYR A 240 17.86 14.82 13.93
N CYS A 241 19.05 15.32 13.61
CA CYS A 241 19.18 16.61 12.92
C CYS A 241 18.69 16.49 11.47
N ARG A 242 17.77 17.39 11.06
CA ARG A 242 17.12 17.37 9.75
C ARG A 242 17.08 18.77 9.11
N ASP A 243 17.04 18.78 7.78
CA ASP A 243 16.82 19.98 6.94
C ASP A 243 17.76 21.14 7.29
N ALA A 244 19.07 20.88 7.38
CA ALA A 244 20.04 21.93 7.57
C ALA A 244 20.09 22.87 6.35
N THR A 245 19.91 24.16 6.58
CA THR A 245 19.96 25.23 5.57
C THR A 245 20.80 26.41 6.05
N THR A 246 21.10 27.37 5.17
CA THR A 246 22.02 28.47 5.46
C THR A 246 21.73 29.70 4.62
N ASP A 247 22.10 30.86 5.15
CA ASP A 247 22.20 32.15 4.42
C ASP A 247 23.63 32.45 3.96
N GLY A 248 24.53 31.47 4.01
CA GLY A 248 25.96 31.61 3.71
C GLY A 248 26.84 32.02 4.90
N GLN A 249 26.25 32.39 6.04
CA GLN A 249 26.98 32.72 7.27
C GLN A 249 26.55 31.86 8.47
N ARG A 250 25.26 31.63 8.63
CA ARG A 250 24.64 30.89 9.73
C ARG A 250 24.04 29.60 9.21
N VAL A 251 23.94 28.59 10.07
CA VAL A 251 23.29 27.32 9.73
C VAL A 251 22.09 27.12 10.63
N ILE A 252 20.94 26.77 10.06
CA ILE A 252 19.71 26.50 10.79
C ILE A 252 19.21 25.11 10.44
N TYR A 253 18.63 24.40 11.39
CA TYR A 253 18.11 23.04 11.22
C TYR A 253 17.04 22.77 12.28
N HIS A 254 16.40 21.61 12.21
CA HIS A 254 15.46 21.20 13.24
C HIS A 254 15.72 19.76 13.71
N ALA A 255 15.23 19.46 14.91
CA ALA A 255 15.22 18.12 15.50
C ALA A 255 14.07 18.02 16.51
N ARG A 256 13.27 16.95 16.45
CA ARG A 256 12.11 16.71 17.35
C ARG A 256 11.18 17.94 17.49
N GLY A 257 10.79 18.50 16.34
CA GLY A 257 9.91 19.67 16.27
C GLY A 257 10.48 20.94 16.92
N ARG A 258 11.80 21.05 17.09
CA ARG A 258 12.48 22.24 17.63
C ARG A 258 13.50 22.75 16.62
N ILE A 259 13.63 24.06 16.52
CA ILE A 259 14.57 24.72 15.62
C ILE A 259 15.85 25.06 16.37
N TYR A 260 16.99 24.77 15.76
CA TYR A 260 18.32 25.09 16.26
C TYR A 260 19.10 25.87 15.21
N TRP A 261 19.98 26.76 15.64
CA TRP A 261 20.86 27.49 14.72
C TRP A 261 22.26 27.71 15.28
N LEU A 262 23.19 27.90 14.35
CA LEU A 262 24.62 28.12 14.54
C LEU A 262 24.98 29.50 13.98
N ALA A 263 25.63 30.34 14.78
CA ALA A 263 26.08 31.66 14.31
C ALA A 263 27.18 31.59 13.24
N ASN A 264 27.93 30.49 13.25
CA ASN A 264 28.88 30.02 12.25
C ASN A 264 29.21 28.54 12.59
N LEU A 265 30.01 27.86 11.76
CA LEU A 265 30.33 26.45 11.94
C LEU A 265 31.09 26.12 13.25
N ASP A 266 31.82 27.07 13.82
CA ASP A 266 32.58 26.85 15.08
C ASP A 266 31.75 27.18 16.34
N SER A 267 30.51 27.65 16.15
CA SER A 267 29.62 28.03 17.25
C SER A 267 28.92 26.81 17.87
N LYS A 268 28.47 26.95 19.12
CA LYS A 268 27.55 25.97 19.70
C LYS A 268 26.12 26.18 19.18
N PRO A 269 25.35 25.11 18.92
CA PRO A 269 23.95 25.22 18.55
C PRO A 269 23.13 25.95 19.62
N ARG A 270 22.20 26.80 19.17
CA ARG A 270 21.24 27.52 20.02
C ARG A 270 19.83 27.14 19.63
N GLU A 271 19.00 26.76 20.59
CA GLU A 271 17.57 26.54 20.36
C GLU A 271 16.87 27.88 20.13
N LEU A 272 16.07 27.97 19.08
CA LEU A 272 15.23 29.13 18.79
C LEU A 272 13.92 29.02 19.56
N GLN A 273 13.74 29.87 20.56
CA GLN A 273 12.52 29.89 21.38
C GLN A 273 11.41 30.67 20.68
N VAL A 274 10.41 29.96 20.17
CA VAL A 274 9.28 30.54 19.41
C VAL A 274 7.97 30.39 20.19
N LYS A 275 7.15 31.45 20.16
CA LYS A 275 5.79 31.48 20.69
C LYS A 275 4.80 31.55 19.53
N LEU A 276 4.07 30.47 19.31
CA LEU A 276 2.98 30.43 18.35
C LEU A 276 1.66 30.84 19.02
N ALA A 277 0.81 31.55 18.27
CA ALA A 277 -0.54 31.86 18.68
C ALA A 277 -1.51 30.73 18.26
N LEU A 278 -1.13 29.47 18.53
CA LEU A 278 -1.93 28.28 18.22
C LEU A 278 -2.77 27.86 19.43
N GLY A 279 -4.01 27.45 19.15
CA GLY A 279 -4.90 26.78 20.09
C GLY A 279 -4.66 25.27 20.14
N ALA A 280 -5.58 24.54 20.78
CA ALA A 280 -5.71 23.12 20.52
C ALA A 280 -6.29 22.92 19.10
N PRO A 281 -6.03 21.78 18.43
CA PRO A 281 -6.74 21.41 17.21
C PRO A 281 -8.25 21.52 17.40
N ASP A 282 -8.94 21.98 16.37
CA ASP A 282 -10.40 22.11 16.40
C ASP A 282 -11.06 20.73 16.57
N VAL A 283 -12.13 20.68 17.37
CA VAL A 283 -12.97 19.48 17.51
C VAL A 283 -13.60 19.18 16.16
N GLN A 284 -13.43 17.95 15.67
CA GLN A 284 -13.99 17.51 14.40
C GLN A 284 -15.37 16.90 14.63
N THR A 285 -16.31 17.18 13.74
CA THR A 285 -17.59 16.46 13.69
C THR A 285 -17.45 15.32 12.70
N ILE A 286 -17.71 14.10 13.15
CA ILE A 286 -17.70 12.92 12.30
C ILE A 286 -19.15 12.64 11.93
N GLU A 287 -19.45 12.72 10.64
CA GLU A 287 -20.76 12.45 10.06
C GLU A 287 -20.61 11.38 8.97
N GLY A 288 -21.65 10.59 8.76
CA GLY A 288 -21.71 9.64 7.66
C GLY A 288 -20.99 8.30 7.90
N VAL A 289 -20.80 7.57 6.80
CA VAL A 289 -20.33 6.17 6.77
C VAL A 289 -18.81 6.04 6.61
N GLU A 290 -18.10 7.15 6.45
CA GLU A 290 -16.64 7.15 6.38
C GLU A 290 -16.08 6.47 7.64
N HIS A 291 -15.28 5.42 7.44
CA HIS A 291 -14.71 4.59 8.50
C HIS A 291 -15.75 3.83 9.37
N LEU A 292 -16.88 3.40 8.79
CA LEU A 292 -17.68 2.29 9.34
C LEU A 292 -16.88 0.99 9.21
N GLU A 293 -16.40 0.45 10.33
CA GLU A 293 -15.47 -0.68 10.39
C GLU A 293 -16.20 -2.03 10.37
N SER A 294 -17.31 -2.16 11.09
CA SER A 294 -18.11 -3.40 11.11
C SER A 294 -19.58 -3.16 11.47
N VAL A 295 -20.44 -4.10 11.06
CA VAL A 295 -21.88 -4.12 11.33
C VAL A 295 -22.28 -5.54 11.76
N ALA A 296 -22.69 -5.71 13.02
CA ALA A 296 -23.07 -7.00 13.58
C ALA A 296 -24.54 -6.98 14.06
N PRO A 297 -25.47 -7.64 13.34
CA PRO A 297 -26.89 -7.66 13.69
C PRO A 297 -27.15 -8.42 14.99
N ASP A 298 -28.19 -8.00 15.71
CA ASP A 298 -28.72 -8.73 16.85
C ASP A 298 -29.43 -10.04 16.45
N HIS A 299 -30.08 -10.69 17.41
CA HIS A 299 -30.73 -11.98 17.18
C HIS A 299 -31.84 -11.91 16.12
N GLY A 300 -32.63 -10.84 16.10
CA GLY A 300 -33.80 -10.72 15.21
C GLY A 300 -33.53 -9.93 13.92
N GLY A 301 -32.39 -9.22 13.84
CA GLY A 301 -32.13 -8.26 12.79
C GLY A 301 -32.90 -6.95 12.95
N ASP A 302 -33.29 -6.58 14.18
CA ASP A 302 -34.02 -5.33 14.48
C ASP A 302 -33.07 -4.14 14.72
N GLY A 303 -31.84 -4.44 15.15
CA GLY A 303 -30.73 -3.50 15.21
C GLY A 303 -29.38 -4.18 15.00
N SER A 304 -28.34 -3.37 14.86
CA SER A 304 -26.95 -3.81 14.74
C SER A 304 -26.04 -3.07 15.70
N LEU A 305 -25.09 -3.80 16.26
CA LEU A 305 -23.92 -3.22 16.91
C LEU A 305 -22.88 -2.87 15.84
N LEU A 306 -22.40 -1.64 15.87
CA LEU A 306 -21.49 -1.06 14.89
C LEU A 306 -20.15 -0.73 15.55
N ALA A 307 -19.05 -1.00 14.84
CA ALA A 307 -17.78 -0.34 15.08
C ALA A 307 -17.63 0.80 14.07
N TRP A 308 -17.57 2.04 14.55
CA TRP A 308 -17.48 3.23 13.71
C TRP A 308 -16.40 4.17 14.25
N ARG A 309 -15.35 4.40 13.45
CA ARG A 309 -14.20 5.23 13.84
C ARG A 309 -13.65 4.85 15.23
N GLY A 310 -13.43 3.55 15.44
CA GLY A 310 -12.94 2.98 16.69
C GLY A 310 -13.89 3.08 17.89
N GLN A 311 -15.19 3.35 17.71
CA GLN A 311 -16.19 3.45 18.78
C GLN A 311 -17.39 2.52 18.55
N ALA A 312 -18.14 2.22 19.61
CA ALA A 312 -19.25 1.27 19.58
C ALA A 312 -20.61 1.96 19.61
N TRP A 313 -21.48 1.65 18.64
CA TRP A 313 -22.83 2.19 18.54
C TRP A 313 -23.85 1.08 18.32
N PHE A 314 -25.00 1.14 18.99
CA PHE A 314 -26.15 0.30 18.66
C PHE A 314 -27.15 1.09 17.82
N LEU A 315 -27.37 0.64 16.58
CA LEU A 315 -28.24 1.29 15.61
C LEU A 315 -29.48 0.42 15.36
N THR A 316 -30.65 0.96 15.65
CA THR A 316 -31.92 0.33 15.26
C THR A 316 -32.16 0.45 13.75
N HIS A 317 -32.59 -0.62 13.10
CA HIS A 317 -32.75 -0.63 11.64
C HIS A 317 -33.95 0.18 11.17
N ARG A 318 -35.04 0.24 11.95
CA ARG A 318 -36.27 0.96 11.59
C ARG A 318 -36.59 2.11 12.55
N SER A 319 -36.40 3.35 12.09
CA SER A 319 -36.91 4.60 12.69
C SER A 319 -36.58 4.89 14.16
N GLY A 320 -35.65 4.18 14.80
CA GLY A 320 -35.21 4.42 16.17
C GLY A 320 -33.89 5.19 16.28
N PRO A 321 -33.30 5.33 17.48
CA PRO A 321 -32.05 6.04 17.68
C PRO A 321 -30.82 5.23 17.21
N ALA A 322 -29.73 5.95 16.95
CA ALA A 322 -28.38 5.44 17.09
C ALA A 322 -27.90 5.74 18.51
N ARG A 323 -27.47 4.73 19.26
CA ARG A 323 -27.05 4.89 20.66
C ARG A 323 -25.55 4.63 20.78
N ALA A 324 -24.81 5.60 21.31
CA ALA A 324 -23.41 5.39 21.69
C ALA A 324 -23.35 4.43 22.88
N LEU A 325 -22.60 3.34 22.73
CA LEU A 325 -22.29 2.42 23.83
C LEU A 325 -20.86 2.60 24.34
N SER A 326 -19.96 3.08 23.47
CA SER A 326 -18.62 3.54 23.82
C SER A 326 -18.30 4.76 22.96
N ASP A 327 -17.99 5.89 23.59
CA ASP A 327 -17.48 7.12 22.94
C ASP A 327 -16.37 7.72 23.83
N LEU A 328 -15.42 6.86 24.21
CA LEU A 328 -14.35 7.24 25.12
C LEU A 328 -13.23 7.95 24.33
N PRO A 329 -12.81 9.15 24.74
CA PRO A 329 -11.72 9.86 24.08
C PRO A 329 -10.41 9.06 24.15
N GLY A 330 -9.73 8.90 23.03
CA GLY A 330 -8.41 8.26 22.96
C GLY A 330 -8.43 6.75 23.23
N VAL A 331 -9.56 6.10 22.97
CA VAL A 331 -9.74 4.66 23.05
C VAL A 331 -10.17 4.16 21.67
N ARG A 332 -9.73 2.96 21.28
CA ARG A 332 -10.20 2.26 20.09
C ARG A 332 -10.77 0.91 20.46
N ILE A 333 -11.99 0.67 19.99
CA ILE A 333 -12.65 -0.63 20.01
C ILE A 333 -12.50 -1.34 18.67
N ARG A 334 -12.54 -2.68 18.70
CA ARG A 334 -12.51 -3.57 17.52
C ARG A 334 -13.39 -4.79 17.77
N GLU A 335 -13.75 -5.52 16.71
CA GLU A 335 -14.49 -6.78 16.82
C GLU A 335 -15.82 -6.67 17.60
N ALA A 336 -16.60 -5.60 17.37
CA ALA A 336 -17.86 -5.40 18.08
C ALA A 336 -18.94 -6.39 17.63
N ILE A 337 -19.43 -7.23 18.55
CA ILE A 337 -20.49 -8.21 18.31
C ILE A 337 -21.54 -8.21 19.44
N PRO A 338 -22.81 -8.56 19.16
CA PRO A 338 -23.77 -8.91 20.20
C PRO A 338 -23.28 -10.10 21.03
N LEU A 339 -23.48 -10.05 22.35
CA LEU A 339 -23.13 -11.11 23.28
C LEU A 339 -24.27 -12.16 23.34
N GLY A 340 -24.37 -12.96 22.29
CA GLY A 340 -25.46 -13.93 22.13
C GLY A 340 -26.84 -13.27 22.25
N ASN A 341 -27.75 -13.91 22.97
CA ASN A 341 -29.11 -13.41 23.20
C ASN A 341 -29.26 -12.67 24.55
N SER A 342 -28.16 -12.19 25.13
CA SER A 342 -28.15 -11.62 26.49
C SER A 342 -28.68 -10.18 26.59
N GLY A 343 -28.89 -9.50 25.45
CA GLY A 343 -29.20 -8.06 25.41
C GLY A 343 -27.98 -7.15 25.58
N LYS A 344 -26.77 -7.71 25.56
CA LYS A 344 -25.49 -6.98 25.70
C LYS A 344 -24.67 -7.02 24.40
N GLY A 345 -23.77 -6.06 24.25
CA GLY A 345 -22.68 -6.07 23.28
C GLY A 345 -21.35 -6.38 23.93
N ILE A 346 -20.40 -6.89 23.16
CA ILE A 346 -19.01 -7.09 23.56
C ILE A 346 -18.06 -6.70 22.42
N TRP A 347 -16.90 -6.15 22.77
CA TRP A 347 -15.83 -5.80 21.83
C TRP A 347 -14.46 -5.90 22.50
N ALA A 348 -13.41 -5.94 21.69
CA ALA A 348 -12.05 -5.69 22.15
C ALA A 348 -11.85 -4.17 22.32
N THR A 349 -11.17 -3.74 23.39
CA THR A 349 -10.86 -2.33 23.64
C THR A 349 -9.44 -2.16 24.17
N ASP A 350 -8.79 -1.05 23.82
CA ASP A 350 -7.49 -0.64 24.37
C ASP A 350 -7.60 0.38 25.52
N ALA A 351 -8.79 0.54 26.11
CA ALA A 351 -9.06 1.51 27.19
C ALA A 351 -8.15 1.37 28.43
N GLU A 352 -7.55 0.19 28.64
CA GLU A 352 -6.61 -0.10 29.73
C GLU A 352 -5.17 -0.31 29.22
N GLY A 353 -4.87 0.08 27.98
CA GLY A 353 -3.56 0.02 27.34
C GLY A 353 -3.35 -1.25 26.49
N GLU A 354 -3.33 -2.43 27.11
CA GLU A 354 -3.40 -3.71 26.40
C GLU A 354 -4.86 -4.10 26.16
N ASP A 355 -5.10 -4.90 25.12
CA ASP A 355 -6.44 -5.34 24.77
C ASP A 355 -7.12 -6.06 25.96
N CYS A 356 -8.37 -5.68 26.20
CA CYS A 356 -9.30 -6.37 27.08
C CYS A 356 -10.67 -6.46 26.40
N LEU A 357 -11.61 -7.22 26.98
CA LEU A 357 -12.98 -7.26 26.48
C LEU A 357 -13.87 -6.36 27.33
N GLU A 358 -14.65 -5.51 26.70
CA GLU A 358 -15.61 -4.62 27.35
C GLU A 358 -17.03 -5.03 26.98
N ILE A 359 -17.90 -5.10 27.99
CA ILE A 359 -19.28 -5.58 27.88
C ILE A 359 -20.22 -4.48 28.37
N VAL A 360 -21.24 -4.17 27.56
CA VAL A 360 -22.22 -3.10 27.85
C VAL A 360 -23.62 -3.57 27.43
N GLN A 361 -24.67 -3.11 28.11
CA GLN A 361 -26.05 -3.37 27.68
C GLN A 361 -26.37 -2.62 26.38
N LEU A 362 -27.10 -3.25 25.46
CA LEU A 362 -27.45 -2.62 24.18
C LEU A 362 -28.47 -1.48 24.33
N ASP A 363 -29.22 -1.47 25.43
CA ASP A 363 -30.10 -0.35 25.80
C ASP A 363 -29.33 0.87 26.37
N GLY A 364 -28.04 0.72 26.64
CA GLY A 364 -27.15 1.73 27.21
C GLY A 364 -27.28 1.90 28.72
N ASP A 365 -28.02 1.04 29.41
CA ASP A 365 -28.15 1.10 30.88
C ASP A 365 -27.00 0.34 31.58
N GLY A 366 -26.62 0.82 32.77
CA GLY A 366 -25.56 0.26 33.60
C GLY A 366 -24.12 0.62 33.18
N ASP A 367 -23.17 0.29 34.05
CA ASP A 367 -21.74 0.59 33.83
C ASP A 367 -21.06 -0.48 32.96
N PRO A 368 -20.11 -0.08 32.08
CA PRO A 368 -19.29 -1.01 31.32
C PRO A 368 -18.49 -1.96 32.23
N ARG A 369 -18.43 -3.24 31.86
CA ARG A 369 -17.63 -4.25 32.55
C ARG A 369 -16.47 -4.71 31.66
N ARG A 370 -15.24 -4.52 32.14
CA ARG A 370 -14.01 -5.00 31.47
C ARG A 370 -13.48 -6.27 32.09
N ILE A 371 -13.02 -7.19 31.25
CA ILE A 371 -12.46 -8.49 31.66
C ILE A 371 -11.22 -8.85 30.83
N CYS A 372 -10.37 -9.73 31.39
CA CYS A 372 -9.22 -10.32 30.70
C CYS A 372 -8.15 -9.32 30.20
N HIS A 373 -7.95 -8.21 30.91
CA HIS A 373 -6.91 -7.20 30.59
C HIS A 373 -5.53 -7.82 30.44
N GLY A 374 -4.91 -7.58 29.27
CA GLY A 374 -3.57 -8.06 28.93
C GLY A 374 -3.44 -9.59 28.81
N ALA A 375 -4.52 -10.35 29.01
CA ALA A 375 -4.50 -11.81 29.05
C ALA A 375 -4.79 -12.47 27.69
N LEU A 376 -5.12 -11.66 26.67
CA LEU A 376 -5.57 -12.12 25.36
C LEU A 376 -4.57 -11.81 24.23
N GLY A 377 -3.57 -10.94 24.46
CA GLY A 377 -2.81 -10.32 23.37
C GLY A 377 -3.71 -9.45 22.48
N ARG A 378 -3.22 -8.99 21.32
CA ARG A 378 -4.06 -8.27 20.35
C ARG A 378 -5.16 -9.18 19.79
N VAL A 379 -6.41 -8.79 20.00
CA VAL A 379 -7.61 -9.51 19.56
C VAL A 379 -7.87 -9.21 18.08
N LEU A 380 -8.09 -10.27 17.29
CA LEU A 380 -8.34 -10.19 15.85
C LEU A 380 -9.68 -10.78 15.41
N ALA A 381 -10.32 -11.58 16.25
CA ALA A 381 -11.69 -12.06 16.02
C ALA A 381 -12.37 -12.44 17.33
N LEU A 382 -13.68 -12.22 17.39
CA LEU A 382 -14.55 -12.66 18.49
C LEU A 382 -15.69 -13.53 17.96
N ALA A 383 -16.11 -14.50 18.78
CA ALA A 383 -17.39 -15.19 18.60
C ALA A 383 -18.04 -15.39 19.98
N ALA A 384 -19.36 -15.21 20.09
CA ALA A 384 -20.11 -15.43 21.32
C ALA A 384 -20.91 -16.74 21.25
N SER A 385 -21.06 -17.43 22.38
CA SER A 385 -22.05 -18.51 22.51
C SER A 385 -23.46 -17.92 22.51
N ARG A 386 -24.45 -18.69 22.06
CA ARG A 386 -25.85 -18.22 21.91
C ARG A 386 -26.45 -17.69 23.22
N ASP A 387 -26.07 -18.29 24.36
CA ASP A 387 -26.50 -17.87 25.70
C ASP A 387 -25.74 -16.65 26.24
N GLY A 388 -24.66 -16.21 25.58
CA GLY A 388 -23.82 -15.08 25.99
C GLY A 388 -22.90 -15.36 27.18
N ASN A 389 -22.79 -16.61 27.65
CA ASN A 389 -21.96 -16.95 28.82
C ASN A 389 -20.48 -17.16 28.46
N ARG A 390 -20.17 -17.42 27.18
CA ARG A 390 -18.82 -17.70 26.70
C ARG A 390 -18.49 -16.88 25.46
N VAL A 391 -17.22 -16.51 25.35
CA VAL A 391 -16.68 -15.83 24.17
C VAL A 391 -15.39 -16.51 23.74
N ALA A 392 -15.25 -16.77 22.44
CA ALA A 392 -14.00 -17.21 21.85
C ALA A 392 -13.24 -16.00 21.30
N VAL A 393 -11.92 -16.01 21.48
CA VAL A 393 -11.00 -14.96 21.04
C VAL A 393 -9.92 -15.62 20.19
N ALA A 394 -9.66 -15.07 19.00
CA ALA A 394 -8.46 -15.37 18.23
C ALA A 394 -7.52 -14.18 18.29
N SER A 395 -6.26 -14.46 18.57
CA SER A 395 -5.24 -13.45 18.83
C SER A 395 -4.15 -13.46 17.78
N HIS A 396 -3.45 -12.33 17.67
CA HIS A 396 -2.39 -12.08 16.69
C HIS A 396 -1.21 -13.06 16.73
N ASP A 397 -0.99 -13.72 17.87
CA ASP A 397 0.04 -14.74 18.08
C ASP A 397 -0.44 -16.16 17.69
N GLY A 398 -1.62 -16.26 17.10
CA GLY A 398 -2.27 -17.51 16.72
C GLY A 398 -2.99 -18.21 17.86
N SER A 399 -2.96 -17.69 19.09
CA SER A 399 -3.66 -18.30 20.21
C SER A 399 -5.19 -18.18 20.09
N VAL A 400 -5.89 -19.19 20.59
CA VAL A 400 -7.36 -19.21 20.71
C VAL A 400 -7.71 -19.35 22.19
N HIS A 401 -8.49 -18.40 22.70
CA HIS A 401 -8.94 -18.38 24.08
C HIS A 401 -10.45 -18.58 24.18
N ALA A 402 -10.88 -19.36 25.16
CA ALA A 402 -12.27 -19.39 25.61
C ALA A 402 -12.39 -18.57 26.90
N VAL A 403 -13.24 -17.55 26.87
CA VAL A 403 -13.49 -16.61 27.97
C VAL A 403 -14.81 -16.98 28.63
N ASP A 404 -14.78 -17.10 29.96
CA ASP A 404 -15.98 -17.16 30.79
C ASP A 404 -16.39 -15.74 31.16
N VAL A 405 -17.55 -15.31 30.66
CA VAL A 405 -18.01 -13.92 30.80
C VAL A 405 -18.38 -13.59 32.25
N THR A 406 -18.93 -14.56 32.98
CA THR A 406 -19.36 -14.34 34.35
C THR A 406 -18.16 -14.30 35.28
N ALA A 407 -17.22 -15.24 35.15
CA ALA A 407 -15.99 -15.27 35.93
C ALA A 407 -14.98 -14.18 35.52
N GLY A 408 -15.08 -13.67 34.29
CA GLY A 408 -14.13 -12.69 33.75
C GLY A 408 -12.72 -13.27 33.52
N SER A 409 -12.63 -14.59 33.33
CA SER A 409 -11.38 -15.32 33.15
C SER A 409 -11.27 -15.94 31.76
N SER A 410 -10.05 -16.08 31.25
CA SER A 410 -9.76 -16.71 29.97
C SER A 410 -8.97 -18.01 30.14
N ARG A 411 -9.15 -18.92 29.18
CA ARG A 411 -8.37 -20.14 29.07
C ARG A 411 -7.95 -20.35 27.63
N ARG A 412 -6.65 -20.49 27.38
CA ARG A 412 -6.15 -20.86 26.06
C ARG A 412 -6.57 -22.29 25.74
N VAL A 413 -7.28 -22.48 24.62
CA VAL A 413 -7.85 -23.77 24.19
C VAL A 413 -7.21 -24.30 22.91
N GLY A 414 -6.50 -23.45 22.16
CA GLY A 414 -5.81 -23.81 20.94
C GLY A 414 -4.73 -22.80 20.57
N VAL A 415 -3.88 -23.18 19.62
CA VAL A 415 -2.88 -22.31 18.98
C VAL A 415 -2.80 -22.71 17.50
N SER A 416 -2.83 -21.72 16.62
CA SER A 416 -2.55 -21.87 15.20
C SER A 416 -1.05 -21.75 14.96
N ALA A 417 -0.41 -22.81 14.45
CA ALA A 417 1.05 -22.90 14.38
C ALA A 417 1.68 -22.11 13.22
N SER A 418 0.89 -21.69 12.23
CA SER A 418 1.38 -20.98 11.04
C SER A 418 0.36 -19.95 10.56
N GLY A 419 0.40 -18.77 11.17
CA GLY A 419 -0.57 -17.69 10.97
C GLY A 419 -1.69 -17.72 12.01
N GLU A 420 -2.63 -16.78 11.91
CA GLU A 420 -3.68 -16.58 12.90
C GLU A 420 -4.81 -17.60 12.78
N ALA A 421 -5.47 -17.89 13.92
CA ALA A 421 -6.70 -18.66 13.92
C ALA A 421 -7.85 -17.80 13.38
N THR A 422 -8.71 -18.38 12.55
CA THR A 422 -9.83 -17.66 11.91
C THR A 422 -11.11 -18.49 11.92
N GLY A 423 -12.26 -17.84 11.67
CA GLY A 423 -13.55 -18.52 11.56
C GLY A 423 -13.97 -19.22 12.86
N LEU A 424 -13.90 -18.51 13.98
CA LEU A 424 -14.37 -19.02 15.27
C LEU A 424 -15.89 -19.25 15.22
N THR A 425 -16.35 -20.42 15.65
CA THR A 425 -17.79 -20.71 15.73
C THR A 425 -18.12 -21.65 16.89
N PHE A 426 -19.21 -21.35 17.60
CA PHE A 426 -19.75 -22.21 18.65
C PHE A 426 -20.87 -23.09 18.10
N SER A 427 -20.96 -24.33 18.58
CA SER A 427 -22.18 -25.12 18.40
C SER A 427 -23.37 -24.42 19.07
N PRO A 428 -24.62 -24.61 18.62
CA PRO A 428 -25.79 -23.91 19.17
C PRO A 428 -25.98 -24.09 20.68
N CYS A 429 -25.55 -25.23 21.23
CA CYS A 429 -25.56 -25.55 22.66
C CYS A 429 -24.36 -24.99 23.45
N GLY A 430 -23.38 -24.36 22.80
CA GLY A 430 -22.17 -23.83 23.42
C GLY A 430 -21.11 -24.87 23.86
N ARG A 431 -21.31 -26.16 23.58
CA ARG A 431 -20.36 -27.24 23.95
C ARG A 431 -19.09 -27.24 23.11
N TYR A 432 -19.20 -27.11 21.79
CA TYR A 432 -18.06 -27.20 20.88
C TYR A 432 -17.68 -25.83 20.36
N LEU A 433 -16.39 -25.52 20.39
CA LEU A 433 -15.79 -24.39 19.68
C LEU A 433 -14.96 -24.95 18.53
N VAL A 434 -15.23 -24.51 17.29
CA VAL A 434 -14.50 -24.91 16.08
C VAL A 434 -13.87 -23.67 15.46
N TRP A 435 -12.67 -23.84 14.89
CA TRP A 435 -11.98 -22.79 14.16
C TRP A 435 -11.05 -23.37 13.09
N ARG A 436 -10.54 -22.49 12.25
CA ARG A 436 -9.49 -22.79 11.28
C ARG A 436 -8.10 -22.58 11.88
N GLU A 437 -7.28 -23.62 11.84
CA GLU A 437 -5.85 -23.58 12.12
C GLU A 437 -5.05 -23.46 10.81
N GLY A 438 -4.13 -22.49 10.73
CA GLY A 438 -3.18 -22.36 9.63
C GLY A 438 -1.99 -23.31 9.78
N LEU A 439 -1.65 -24.03 8.70
CA LEU A 439 -0.63 -25.09 8.74
C LEU A 439 0.69 -24.74 8.04
N ARG A 440 0.65 -23.95 6.97
CA ARG A 440 1.84 -23.60 6.16
C ARG A 440 1.67 -22.25 5.47
N GLY A 441 2.77 -21.51 5.31
CA GLY A 441 2.83 -20.27 4.56
C GLY A 441 1.73 -19.29 4.99
N GLU A 442 1.69 -18.94 6.28
CA GLU A 442 0.67 -18.06 6.86
C GLU A 442 -0.78 -18.51 6.62
N GLY A 443 -1.00 -19.81 6.64
CA GLY A 443 -2.33 -20.36 6.40
C GLY A 443 -2.72 -20.34 4.92
N HIS A 444 -1.80 -20.52 3.97
CA HIS A 444 -2.17 -20.93 2.60
C HIS A 444 -2.96 -22.25 2.60
N VAL A 445 -2.62 -23.14 3.53
CA VAL A 445 -3.37 -24.36 3.83
C VAL A 445 -3.85 -24.27 5.27
N GLY A 446 -5.14 -24.55 5.50
CA GLY A 446 -5.72 -24.57 6.83
C GLY A 446 -6.64 -25.76 7.02
N ARG A 447 -6.79 -26.19 8.28
CA ARG A 447 -7.67 -27.29 8.67
C ARG A 447 -8.66 -26.84 9.72
N LEU A 448 -9.74 -27.59 9.88
CA LEU A 448 -10.70 -27.37 10.96
C LEU A 448 -10.29 -28.20 12.18
N VAL A 449 -10.18 -27.51 13.31
CA VAL A 449 -9.94 -28.08 14.63
C VAL A 449 -10.96 -27.53 15.61
N GLY A 450 -11.07 -28.13 16.78
CA GLY A 450 -11.98 -27.63 17.79
C GLY A 450 -11.64 -28.06 19.20
N TYR A 451 -12.48 -27.63 20.12
CA TYR A 451 -12.37 -27.88 21.55
C TYR A 451 -13.74 -28.21 22.14
N ASP A 452 -13.85 -29.34 22.83
CA ASP A 452 -15.00 -29.69 23.65
C ASP A 452 -14.86 -29.01 25.01
N LEU A 453 -15.69 -28.00 25.23
CA LEU A 453 -15.65 -27.15 26.41
C LEU A 453 -16.29 -27.80 27.65
N THR A 454 -17.01 -28.91 27.47
CA THR A 454 -17.56 -29.71 28.57
C THR A 454 -16.54 -30.76 29.01
N GLU A 455 -15.90 -31.46 28.07
CA GLU A 455 -14.91 -32.50 28.39
C GLU A 455 -13.49 -31.96 28.62
N GLY A 456 -13.19 -30.75 28.17
CA GLY A 456 -11.85 -30.20 28.29
C GLY A 456 -10.84 -30.81 27.30
N LYS A 457 -11.26 -31.13 26.07
CA LYS A 457 -10.40 -31.80 25.08
C LYS A 457 -10.40 -31.12 23.72
N SER A 458 -9.23 -31.03 23.09
CA SER A 458 -9.11 -30.61 21.69
C SER A 458 -9.36 -31.78 20.74
N PHE A 459 -9.77 -31.47 19.51
CA PHE A 459 -9.97 -32.44 18.44
C PHE A 459 -9.62 -31.84 17.07
N THR A 460 -9.43 -32.71 16.09
CA THR A 460 -9.19 -32.33 14.68
C THR A 460 -10.34 -32.88 13.83
N LEU A 461 -10.97 -32.01 13.02
CA LEU A 461 -12.08 -32.38 12.14
C LEU A 461 -11.61 -32.73 10.73
N THR A 462 -10.63 -31.98 10.21
CA THR A 462 -10.06 -32.24 8.89
C THR A 462 -8.54 -32.42 8.95
N ARG A 463 -7.99 -33.29 8.10
CA ARG A 463 -6.56 -33.64 8.10
C ARG A 463 -5.63 -32.52 7.61
N GLY A 464 -6.16 -31.47 6.99
CA GLY A 464 -5.36 -30.35 6.47
C GLY A 464 -4.60 -30.63 5.17
N ARG A 465 -5.15 -31.49 4.31
CA ARG A 465 -4.61 -31.75 2.96
C ARG A 465 -4.90 -30.61 1.99
N PHE A 466 -5.96 -29.86 2.25
CA PHE A 466 -6.43 -28.73 1.44
C PHE A 466 -6.76 -27.56 2.36
N ASN A 467 -7.17 -26.43 1.79
CA ASN A 467 -7.57 -25.27 2.57
C ASN A 467 -9.06 -25.36 2.97
N ASP A 468 -9.34 -25.72 4.21
CA ASP A 468 -10.68 -25.69 4.80
C ASP A 468 -10.84 -24.43 5.68
N PHE A 469 -11.94 -23.69 5.52
CA PHE A 469 -12.13 -22.40 6.16
C PHE A 469 -13.61 -22.02 6.32
N SER A 470 -13.88 -20.92 7.02
CA SER A 470 -15.22 -20.38 7.26
C SER A 470 -16.24 -21.41 7.82
N PRO A 471 -15.93 -22.11 8.93
CA PRO A 471 -16.87 -23.05 9.52
C PRO A 471 -18.06 -22.33 10.18
N THR A 472 -19.25 -22.91 10.11
CA THR A 472 -20.42 -22.49 10.91
C THR A 472 -21.36 -23.66 11.15
N PHE A 473 -21.96 -23.72 12.32
CA PHE A 473 -22.94 -24.76 12.65
C PHE A 473 -24.34 -24.42 12.11
N SER A 474 -25.12 -25.43 11.73
CA SER A 474 -26.55 -25.23 11.51
C SER A 474 -27.24 -24.82 12.81
N LEU A 475 -28.31 -24.01 12.71
CA LEU A 475 -29.03 -23.50 13.88
C LEU A 475 -29.71 -24.60 14.71
N ASP A 476 -30.03 -25.73 14.07
CA ASP A 476 -30.56 -26.93 14.72
C ASP A 476 -29.49 -27.82 15.37
N GLY A 477 -28.20 -27.52 15.14
CA GLY A 477 -27.06 -28.24 15.73
C GLY A 477 -26.79 -29.62 15.13
N LYS A 478 -27.34 -29.95 13.95
CA LYS A 478 -27.11 -31.25 13.28
C LYS A 478 -25.93 -31.28 12.33
N TYR A 479 -25.50 -30.12 11.83
CA TYR A 479 -24.49 -30.03 10.78
C TYR A 479 -23.43 -28.99 11.09
N LEU A 480 -22.21 -29.26 10.63
CA LEU A 480 -21.15 -28.25 10.48
C LEU A 480 -20.93 -27.99 8.99
N TRP A 481 -21.18 -26.75 8.58
CA TRP A 481 -20.89 -26.25 7.24
C TRP A 481 -19.51 -25.61 7.20
N PHE A 482 -18.84 -25.66 6.05
CA PHE A 482 -17.57 -24.96 5.84
C PHE A 482 -17.27 -24.82 4.34
N LEU A 483 -16.31 -23.97 4.00
CA LEU A 483 -15.77 -23.81 2.66
C LEU A 483 -14.46 -24.58 2.51
N SER A 484 -14.22 -25.13 1.32
CA SER A 484 -12.96 -25.82 1.05
C SER A 484 -12.45 -25.64 -0.37
N SER A 485 -11.17 -25.29 -0.50
CA SER A 485 -10.43 -25.24 -1.76
C SER A 485 -9.97 -26.64 -2.18
N ARG A 486 -10.93 -27.50 -2.53
CA ARG A 486 -10.74 -28.93 -2.84
C ARG A 486 -11.10 -29.30 -4.29
N ASN A 487 -11.64 -28.36 -5.07
CA ASN A 487 -11.95 -28.60 -6.48
C ASN A 487 -10.70 -28.35 -7.35
N ILE A 488 -10.13 -29.42 -7.93
CA ILE A 488 -8.90 -29.38 -8.73
C ILE A 488 -9.28 -29.51 -10.21
N ASP A 489 -9.63 -28.37 -10.82
CA ASP A 489 -10.07 -28.28 -12.21
C ASP A 489 -9.34 -27.11 -12.90
N PRO A 490 -8.29 -27.38 -13.71
CA PRO A 490 -7.44 -26.33 -14.26
C PRO A 490 -8.02 -25.67 -15.52
N THR A 491 -7.65 -24.41 -15.76
CA THR A 491 -7.93 -23.70 -17.02
C THR A 491 -6.64 -23.29 -17.72
N TYR A 492 -6.67 -23.22 -19.06
CA TYR A 492 -5.53 -22.82 -19.88
C TYR A 492 -5.34 -21.31 -19.85
N ASP A 493 -4.09 -20.87 -19.69
CA ASP A 493 -3.72 -19.46 -19.83
C ASP A 493 -3.82 -19.02 -21.30
N GLU A 494 -4.32 -17.80 -21.53
CA GLU A 494 -4.53 -17.28 -22.89
C GLU A 494 -3.27 -16.64 -23.50
N LEU A 495 -2.28 -16.26 -22.68
CA LEU A 495 -1.06 -15.57 -23.13
C LEU A 495 0.10 -16.53 -23.36
N GLY A 496 0.15 -17.66 -22.65
CA GLY A 496 1.22 -18.64 -22.77
C GLY A 496 0.77 -20.07 -22.47
N PHE A 497 1.66 -21.03 -22.72
CA PHE A 497 1.40 -22.42 -22.36
C PHE A 497 1.60 -22.61 -20.85
N ASP A 498 0.54 -22.37 -20.09
CA ASP A 498 0.43 -22.67 -18.65
C ASP A 498 -0.99 -23.10 -18.26
N LEU A 499 -1.13 -23.65 -17.07
CA LEU A 499 -2.40 -24.01 -16.45
C LEU A 499 -2.53 -23.28 -15.11
N ASN A 500 -3.71 -22.74 -14.84
CA ASN A 500 -4.04 -22.16 -13.55
C ASN A 500 -5.26 -22.90 -12.95
N PHE A 501 -5.48 -22.74 -11.64
CA PHE A 501 -6.69 -23.25 -10.98
C PHE A 501 -7.55 -22.07 -10.58
N THR A 502 -8.67 -21.87 -11.28
CA THR A 502 -9.71 -20.91 -10.91
C THR A 502 -10.88 -21.61 -10.23
N ASN A 503 -11.67 -20.89 -9.41
CA ASN A 503 -12.93 -21.40 -8.86
C ASN A 503 -12.77 -22.72 -8.08
N THR A 504 -11.79 -22.80 -7.18
CA THR A 504 -11.43 -24.04 -6.48
C THR A 504 -12.29 -24.34 -5.25
N VAL A 505 -13.19 -23.42 -4.85
CA VAL A 505 -13.92 -23.47 -3.58
C VAL A 505 -15.32 -24.05 -3.78
N ARG A 506 -15.74 -24.93 -2.86
CA ARG A 506 -17.13 -25.35 -2.69
C ARG A 506 -17.54 -25.32 -1.20
N PRO A 507 -18.83 -25.12 -0.90
CA PRO A 507 -19.39 -25.43 0.42
C PRO A 507 -19.46 -26.94 0.65
N PHE A 508 -19.14 -27.36 1.87
CA PHE A 508 -19.20 -28.74 2.35
C PHE A 508 -19.99 -28.81 3.67
N VAL A 509 -20.51 -30.00 3.97
CA VAL A 509 -21.21 -30.31 5.21
C VAL A 509 -20.64 -31.56 5.87
N ILE A 510 -20.52 -31.54 7.20
CA ILE A 510 -20.28 -32.72 8.03
C ILE A 510 -21.48 -32.87 8.98
N PRO A 511 -22.26 -33.97 8.88
CA PRO A 511 -23.22 -34.34 9.92
C PRO A 511 -22.50 -34.59 11.25
N LEU A 512 -23.01 -34.02 12.34
CA LEU A 512 -22.34 -34.13 13.64
C LEU A 512 -22.40 -35.55 14.21
N ARG A 513 -23.48 -36.29 13.99
CA ARG A 513 -23.60 -37.72 14.35
C ARG A 513 -23.38 -38.60 13.13
N ALA A 514 -22.81 -39.78 13.31
CA ALA A 514 -22.66 -40.75 12.22
C ALA A 514 -24.00 -41.29 11.68
N GLU A 515 -25.07 -41.23 12.48
CA GLU A 515 -26.41 -41.70 12.12
C GLU A 515 -27.23 -40.64 11.35
N ASP A 516 -26.82 -39.37 11.41
CA ASP A 516 -27.54 -38.29 10.74
C ASP A 516 -27.27 -38.32 9.22
N PRO A 517 -28.31 -38.36 8.38
CA PRO A 517 -28.13 -38.35 6.93
C PRO A 517 -27.60 -36.99 6.46
N ALA A 518 -26.88 -36.98 5.34
CA ALA A 518 -26.58 -35.73 4.66
C ALA A 518 -27.89 -35.06 4.20
N PRO A 519 -28.03 -33.72 4.34
CA PRO A 519 -29.31 -33.04 4.16
C PRO A 519 -29.85 -33.04 2.71
N PHE A 520 -29.00 -33.40 1.75
CA PHE A 520 -29.32 -33.57 0.32
C PHE A 520 -28.77 -34.89 -0.23
N GLY A 521 -28.47 -35.85 0.65
CA GLY A 521 -28.01 -37.18 0.28
C GLY A 521 -29.12 -38.07 -0.30
N PRO A 522 -28.79 -39.32 -0.69
CA PRO A 522 -29.81 -40.31 -1.04
C PRO A 522 -30.69 -40.60 0.19
N SER A 523 -32.01 -40.55 0.01
CA SER A 523 -33.02 -40.92 1.02
C SER A 523 -33.57 -42.32 0.73
N ALA A 524 -33.74 -43.15 1.77
CA ALA A 524 -34.29 -44.50 1.65
C ALA A 524 -35.74 -44.50 1.15
N ASP A 525 -36.53 -43.49 1.52
CA ASP A 525 -37.93 -43.34 1.12
C ASP A 525 -38.10 -42.43 -0.10
N GLY A 526 -36.98 -42.02 -0.73
CA GLY A 526 -36.98 -40.91 -1.68
C GLY A 526 -37.29 -39.59 -0.99
N TRP A 527 -37.54 -38.56 -1.79
CA TRP A 527 -37.83 -37.22 -1.28
C TRP A 527 -39.19 -36.77 -1.78
N ALA A 528 -40.03 -36.26 -0.88
CA ALA A 528 -41.36 -35.79 -1.24
C ALA A 528 -41.27 -34.55 -2.14
N ILE A 529 -42.01 -34.56 -3.25
CA ILE A 529 -42.13 -33.41 -4.17
C ILE A 529 -43.08 -32.35 -3.58
N SER A 530 -44.00 -32.76 -2.69
CA SER A 530 -45.05 -31.92 -2.09
C SER A 530 -44.56 -30.90 -1.05
N ASP A 531 -43.32 -31.01 -0.59
CA ASP A 531 -42.83 -30.21 0.54
C ASP A 531 -42.22 -28.86 0.09
N GLY A 532 -42.23 -28.57 -1.21
CA GLY A 532 -41.62 -27.37 -1.81
C GLY A 532 -42.59 -26.24 -2.20
N ASP A 533 -43.89 -26.36 -1.91
CA ASP A 533 -44.91 -25.42 -2.42
C ASP A 533 -45.92 -25.03 -1.33
N GLU A 534 -45.50 -24.19 -0.36
CA GLU A 534 -46.45 -23.41 0.45
C GLU A 534 -46.90 -22.15 -0.30
N GLY A 535 -47.51 -22.39 -1.46
CA GLY A 535 -48.42 -21.47 -2.12
C GLY A 535 -49.86 -21.79 -1.72
N ASP A 536 -50.40 -21.02 -0.78
CA ASP A 536 -51.83 -20.71 -0.65
C ASP A 536 -52.80 -21.90 -0.49
N LYS A 537 -53.04 -22.35 0.76
CA LYS A 537 -54.28 -23.06 1.13
C LYS A 537 -54.91 -22.53 2.41
N LYS A 538 -55.91 -21.66 2.21
CA LYS A 538 -57.01 -21.44 3.17
C LYS A 538 -57.72 -22.76 3.48
N GLY A 539 -57.82 -23.07 4.77
CA GLY A 539 -58.95 -23.80 5.37
C GLY A 539 -58.86 -25.33 5.36
N ALA A 540 -58.30 -25.88 6.44
CA ALA A 540 -58.85 -27.08 7.09
C ALA A 540 -58.33 -27.14 8.53
N GLU A 541 -59.25 -26.99 9.48
CA GLU A 541 -59.00 -27.28 10.90
C GLU A 541 -58.57 -28.73 11.06
N HIS A 542 -57.34 -28.96 11.52
CA HIS A 542 -57.00 -30.18 12.24
C HIS A 542 -56.22 -29.83 13.51
N HIS A 543 -56.78 -30.29 14.62
CA HIS A 543 -56.29 -30.17 15.98
C HIS A 543 -54.76 -30.25 16.11
N ARG A 544 -54.15 -29.16 16.60
CA ARG A 544 -52.84 -29.20 17.25
C ARG A 544 -53.01 -29.90 18.61
N PRO A 545 -52.22 -30.94 18.93
CA PRO A 545 -51.95 -31.27 20.32
C PRO A 545 -51.09 -30.15 20.91
N GLU A 546 -51.54 -29.59 22.02
CA GLU A 546 -50.72 -28.75 22.90
C GLU A 546 -49.60 -29.59 23.52
N GLY A 547 -48.40 -29.01 23.59
CA GLY A 547 -47.35 -29.40 24.53
C GLY A 547 -46.50 -30.58 24.09
N ASP A 548 -45.46 -30.32 23.31
CA ASP A 548 -44.16 -30.97 23.53
C ASP A 548 -43.05 -29.98 23.16
N GLU A 549 -42.47 -29.35 24.17
CA GLU A 549 -41.14 -28.75 24.04
C GLU A 549 -40.18 -29.89 23.74
N THR A 550 -39.93 -30.18 22.46
CA THR A 550 -38.86 -31.09 22.06
C THR A 550 -37.57 -30.58 22.66
N LYS A 551 -37.11 -31.22 23.74
CA LYS A 551 -35.76 -31.11 24.27
C LYS A 551 -34.81 -31.18 23.09
N GLN A 552 -34.12 -30.08 22.78
CA GLN A 552 -32.94 -30.14 21.93
C GLN A 552 -31.96 -31.11 22.59
N GLU A 553 -31.82 -32.31 22.02
CA GLU A 553 -30.75 -33.22 22.43
C GLU A 553 -29.43 -32.48 22.29
N THR A 554 -28.59 -32.53 23.33
CA THR A 554 -27.26 -31.93 23.28
C THR A 554 -26.51 -32.52 22.08
N PRO A 555 -26.10 -31.71 21.08
CA PRO A 555 -25.32 -32.18 19.95
C PRO A 555 -24.14 -33.02 20.44
N VAL A 556 -23.98 -34.23 19.88
CA VAL A 556 -22.80 -35.08 20.08
C VAL A 556 -22.05 -35.13 18.76
N LEU A 557 -20.84 -34.57 18.78
CA LEU A 557 -19.93 -34.62 17.64
C LEU A 557 -19.20 -35.97 17.65
N ASP A 558 -19.53 -36.84 16.70
CA ASP A 558 -18.78 -38.05 16.39
C ASP A 558 -17.54 -37.69 15.57
N LEU A 559 -16.36 -37.90 16.15
CA LEU A 559 -15.07 -37.59 15.51
C LEU A 559 -14.58 -38.73 14.60
N ASP A 560 -14.96 -39.98 14.89
CA ASP A 560 -14.43 -41.14 14.20
C ASP A 560 -14.99 -41.20 12.78
N GLY A 561 -14.17 -40.91 11.77
CA GLY A 561 -14.60 -40.85 10.37
C GLY A 561 -15.35 -39.56 9.99
N ALA A 562 -15.28 -38.50 10.80
CA ALA A 562 -15.96 -37.23 10.52
C ALA A 562 -15.60 -36.63 9.15
N GLU A 563 -14.30 -36.62 8.79
CA GLU A 563 -13.86 -36.15 7.48
C GLU A 563 -14.39 -37.04 6.34
N ASP A 564 -14.49 -38.35 6.56
CA ASP A 564 -14.96 -39.31 5.55
C ASP A 564 -16.49 -39.20 5.33
N ARG A 565 -17.24 -38.66 6.30
CA ARG A 565 -18.68 -38.37 6.22
C ARG A 565 -19.03 -37.06 5.50
N MET A 566 -18.04 -36.22 5.18
CA MET A 566 -18.33 -34.92 4.57
C MET A 566 -18.97 -35.07 3.19
N VAL A 567 -19.86 -34.14 2.82
CA VAL A 567 -20.47 -34.10 1.48
C VAL A 567 -20.38 -32.69 0.90
N PRO A 568 -19.97 -32.50 -0.37
CA PRO A 568 -20.06 -31.20 -1.03
C PRO A 568 -21.53 -30.84 -1.29
N LEU A 569 -21.88 -29.56 -1.12
CA LEU A 569 -23.19 -29.07 -1.57
C LEU A 569 -23.30 -29.22 -3.10
N PRO A 570 -24.50 -29.50 -3.64
CA PRO A 570 -24.72 -29.72 -5.07
C PRO A 570 -24.74 -28.39 -5.86
N VAL A 571 -23.65 -27.64 -5.76
CA VAL A 571 -23.44 -26.34 -6.40
C VAL A 571 -22.15 -26.32 -7.22
N ALA A 572 -22.04 -25.39 -8.16
CA ALA A 572 -20.81 -25.19 -8.93
C ALA A 572 -19.64 -24.83 -7.98
N ALA A 573 -18.42 -25.17 -8.37
CA ALA A 573 -17.25 -24.62 -7.68
C ALA A 573 -17.07 -23.16 -8.11
N GLY A 574 -16.57 -22.32 -7.20
CA GLY A 574 -16.51 -20.88 -7.39
C GLY A 574 -15.47 -20.23 -6.50
N ARG A 575 -15.63 -18.92 -6.31
CA ARG A 575 -14.93 -18.14 -5.29
C ARG A 575 -15.95 -17.75 -4.25
N TYR A 576 -15.83 -18.32 -3.06
CA TYR A 576 -16.76 -18.14 -1.98
C TYR A 576 -15.99 -17.79 -0.71
N ASP A 577 -16.58 -16.93 0.11
CA ASP A 577 -16.16 -16.67 1.47
C ASP A 577 -17.39 -16.48 2.38
N GLN A 578 -17.13 -16.22 3.67
CA GLN A 578 -18.14 -15.80 4.66
C GLN A 578 -19.42 -16.66 4.65
N LEU A 579 -19.28 -17.91 5.04
CA LEU A 579 -20.38 -18.87 5.10
C LEU A 579 -21.24 -18.65 6.35
N MET A 580 -22.56 -18.53 6.17
CA MET A 580 -23.52 -18.11 7.18
C MET A 580 -24.68 -19.11 7.27
N ALA A 581 -25.01 -19.58 8.47
CA ALA A 581 -26.17 -20.44 8.67
C ALA A 581 -27.47 -19.64 8.57
N THR A 582 -28.48 -20.19 7.92
CA THR A 582 -29.82 -19.58 7.83
C THR A 582 -30.85 -20.45 8.54
N ALA A 583 -32.08 -19.95 8.71
CA ALA A 583 -33.17 -20.73 9.29
C ALA A 583 -33.48 -22.01 8.49
N ASN A 584 -33.34 -21.97 7.16
CA ASN A 584 -33.73 -23.06 6.25
C ASN A 584 -32.54 -23.65 5.46
N GLY A 585 -31.31 -23.26 5.77
CA GLY A 585 -30.13 -23.73 5.05
C GLY A 585 -28.87 -22.93 5.33
N VAL A 586 -28.16 -22.54 4.26
CA VAL A 586 -26.85 -21.93 4.37
C VAL A 586 -26.62 -20.94 3.23
N ALA A 587 -26.11 -19.76 3.57
CA ALA A 587 -25.74 -18.72 2.62
C ALA A 587 -24.23 -18.50 2.61
N TRP A 588 -23.71 -17.92 1.54
CA TRP A 588 -22.32 -17.50 1.44
C TRP A 588 -22.22 -16.27 0.55
N ARG A 589 -21.16 -15.49 0.75
CA ARG A 589 -20.79 -14.47 -0.22
C ARG A 589 -20.03 -15.13 -1.35
N LYS A 590 -20.50 -14.88 -2.56
CA LYS A 590 -19.84 -15.25 -3.81
C LYS A 590 -19.05 -14.05 -4.28
N LEU A 591 -17.73 -14.23 -4.24
CA LEU A 591 -16.79 -13.26 -4.73
C LEU A 591 -16.87 -13.20 -6.25
N HIS A 592 -16.73 -12.00 -6.80
CA HIS A 592 -16.66 -11.82 -8.23
C HIS A 592 -15.57 -12.75 -8.82
N PRO A 593 -15.83 -13.41 -9.98
CA PRO A 593 -14.82 -14.23 -10.65
C PRO A 593 -13.49 -13.50 -10.81
N TYR A 594 -12.38 -14.24 -10.91
CA TYR A 594 -11.07 -13.66 -11.18
C TYR A 594 -11.13 -12.77 -12.41
N SER A 595 -11.24 -11.46 -12.15
CA SER A 595 -11.06 -10.41 -13.12
C SER A 595 -9.61 -9.95 -13.00
N GLY A 596 -8.92 -9.70 -14.10
CA GLY A 596 -7.50 -9.33 -14.07
C GLY A 596 -7.20 -8.24 -13.03
N VAL A 597 -6.17 -8.46 -12.19
CA VAL A 597 -5.83 -7.60 -11.03
C VAL A 597 -5.57 -6.14 -11.43
N LEU A 598 -5.15 -5.90 -12.68
CA LEU A 598 -4.89 -4.57 -13.21
C LEU A 598 -6.15 -3.80 -13.63
N GLY A 599 -7.31 -4.45 -13.68
CA GLY A 599 -8.57 -3.84 -14.11
C GLY A 599 -8.67 -3.50 -15.60
N SER A 600 -7.63 -3.77 -16.40
CA SER A 600 -7.57 -3.43 -17.83
C SER A 600 -8.59 -4.15 -18.72
N GLY A 601 -9.15 -5.27 -18.24
CA GLY A 601 -10.21 -6.00 -18.93
C GLY A 601 -11.62 -5.52 -18.61
N TRP A 602 -11.78 -4.49 -17.77
CA TRP A 602 -13.08 -4.04 -17.28
C TRP A 602 -13.67 -2.96 -18.18
N LEU A 603 -15.01 -2.87 -18.23
CA LEU A 603 -15.67 -1.77 -18.89
C LEU A 603 -15.49 -0.50 -18.01
N PRO A 604 -15.09 0.66 -18.57
CA PRO A 604 -15.00 1.88 -17.80
C PRO A 604 -16.34 2.21 -17.12
N GLY A 605 -16.32 2.38 -15.79
CA GLY A 605 -17.52 2.64 -14.99
C GLY A 605 -18.34 1.41 -14.59
N SER A 606 -17.91 0.19 -14.94
CA SER A 606 -18.49 -1.03 -14.35
C SER A 606 -17.86 -1.31 -13.00
N GLU A 607 -18.68 -1.45 -11.97
CA GLU A 607 -18.24 -1.98 -10.68
C GLU A 607 -18.38 -3.50 -10.65
N LEU A 608 -17.33 -4.19 -10.21
CA LEU A 608 -17.42 -5.60 -9.88
C LEU A 608 -17.89 -5.69 -8.43
N LYS A 609 -19.06 -6.27 -8.24
CA LYS A 609 -19.64 -6.45 -6.91
C LYS A 609 -19.74 -7.92 -6.58
N ASP A 610 -19.52 -8.23 -5.31
CA ASP A 610 -19.77 -9.56 -4.80
C ASP A 610 -21.28 -9.75 -4.62
N SER A 611 -21.73 -10.99 -4.51
CA SER A 611 -23.15 -11.33 -4.38
C SER A 611 -23.35 -12.30 -3.22
N VAL A 612 -24.59 -12.48 -2.78
CA VAL A 612 -24.93 -13.48 -1.75
C VAL A 612 -25.81 -14.54 -2.38
N GLU A 613 -25.37 -15.80 -2.26
CA GLU A 613 -26.14 -16.97 -2.67
C GLU A 613 -26.62 -17.73 -1.43
N LEU A 614 -27.86 -18.20 -1.48
CA LEU A 614 -28.50 -19.05 -0.48
C LEU A 614 -28.72 -20.44 -1.08
N PHE A 615 -28.33 -21.48 -0.36
CA PHE A 615 -28.80 -22.85 -0.59
C PHE A 615 -29.91 -23.18 0.39
N ASP A 616 -31.13 -23.27 -0.11
CA ASP A 616 -32.30 -23.68 0.65
C ASP A 616 -32.37 -25.21 0.71
N LEU A 617 -32.41 -25.79 1.91
CA LEU A 617 -32.41 -27.26 2.09
C LEU A 617 -33.76 -27.89 1.74
N THR A 618 -34.85 -27.16 1.89
CA THR A 618 -36.21 -27.61 1.61
C THR A 618 -36.42 -27.71 0.10
N GLN A 619 -36.04 -26.66 -0.64
CA GLN A 619 -36.13 -26.61 -2.09
C GLN A 619 -34.95 -27.27 -2.80
N ARG A 620 -33.82 -27.48 -2.09
CA ARG A 620 -32.53 -27.96 -2.62
C ARG A 620 -32.04 -27.18 -3.82
N LYS A 621 -32.19 -25.87 -3.72
CA LYS A 621 -31.90 -24.95 -4.79
C LYS A 621 -30.98 -23.86 -4.28
N VAL A 622 -30.01 -23.49 -5.11
CA VAL A 622 -29.24 -22.27 -4.93
C VAL A 622 -29.94 -21.11 -5.61
N SER A 623 -30.06 -19.98 -4.92
CA SER A 623 -30.57 -18.72 -5.46
C SER A 623 -29.69 -17.56 -5.01
N THR A 624 -29.44 -16.61 -5.91
CA THR A 624 -28.86 -15.31 -5.55
C THR A 624 -29.94 -14.50 -4.82
N VAL A 625 -29.64 -14.06 -3.60
CA VAL A 625 -30.56 -13.28 -2.75
C VAL A 625 -30.12 -11.81 -2.63
N VAL A 626 -28.84 -11.54 -2.91
CA VAL A 626 -28.27 -10.18 -3.02
C VAL A 626 -27.39 -10.15 -4.26
N GLU A 627 -27.65 -9.22 -5.17
CA GLU A 627 -26.88 -9.12 -6.43
C GLU A 627 -25.57 -8.35 -6.28
N SER A 628 -25.47 -7.46 -5.29
CA SER A 628 -24.30 -6.60 -5.09
C SER A 628 -24.12 -6.27 -3.61
N CYS A 629 -22.95 -6.58 -3.07
CA CYS A 629 -22.54 -6.19 -1.73
C CYS A 629 -21.02 -6.02 -1.64
N ASP A 630 -20.59 -5.21 -0.67
CA ASP A 630 -19.22 -5.13 -0.19
C ASP A 630 -19.03 -5.98 1.09
N ASP A 631 -20.10 -6.17 1.88
CA ASP A 631 -20.12 -7.00 3.08
C ASP A 631 -21.56 -7.42 3.45
N VAL A 632 -21.70 -8.47 4.25
CA VAL A 632 -22.98 -9.01 4.68
C VAL A 632 -22.90 -9.68 6.04
N ALA A 633 -23.93 -9.54 6.86
CA ALA A 633 -24.06 -10.26 8.12
C ALA A 633 -25.45 -10.88 8.27
N MET A 634 -25.53 -12.03 8.95
CA MET A 634 -26.77 -12.75 9.22
C MET A 634 -27.25 -12.49 10.65
N SER A 635 -28.55 -12.26 10.85
CA SER A 635 -29.16 -12.19 12.18
C SER A 635 -28.96 -13.50 12.95
N GLY A 636 -28.94 -13.43 14.29
CA GLY A 636 -28.71 -14.61 15.12
C GLY A 636 -29.77 -15.72 15.01
N ASP A 637 -30.96 -15.42 14.47
CA ASP A 637 -32.01 -16.38 14.16
C ASP A 637 -31.99 -16.91 12.71
N GLY A 638 -31.07 -16.41 11.88
CA GLY A 638 -30.86 -16.85 10.50
C GLY A 638 -31.93 -16.41 9.51
N LYS A 639 -32.72 -15.37 9.83
CA LYS A 639 -33.86 -14.93 8.99
C LYS A 639 -33.64 -13.61 8.26
N GLN A 640 -32.73 -12.76 8.74
CA GLN A 640 -32.47 -11.44 8.17
C GLN A 640 -31.01 -11.32 7.75
N LEU A 641 -30.79 -10.73 6.58
CA LEU A 641 -29.48 -10.30 6.09
C LEU A 641 -29.36 -8.79 6.28
N VAL A 642 -28.26 -8.36 6.89
CA VAL A 642 -27.82 -6.95 6.88
C VAL A 642 -26.73 -6.82 5.83
N VAL A 643 -26.97 -5.99 4.83
CA VAL A 643 -26.14 -5.89 3.63
C VAL A 643 -25.58 -4.49 3.51
N ARG A 644 -24.27 -4.39 3.28
CA ARG A 644 -23.58 -3.14 2.98
C ARG A 644 -23.11 -3.13 1.53
N ASN A 645 -23.36 -2.04 0.82
CA ASN A 645 -22.85 -1.82 -0.54
C ASN A 645 -22.55 -0.33 -0.74
N GLY A 646 -21.27 0.02 -0.88
CA GLY A 646 -20.81 1.40 -0.86
C GLY A 646 -21.20 2.09 0.44
N GLU A 647 -21.92 3.19 0.31
CA GLU A 647 -22.44 3.97 1.44
C GLU A 647 -23.81 3.48 1.93
N ASP A 648 -24.45 2.56 1.19
CA ASP A 648 -25.77 2.05 1.52
C ASP A 648 -25.69 0.87 2.50
N LEU A 649 -26.63 0.85 3.44
CA LEU A 649 -26.86 -0.24 4.37
C LEU A 649 -28.35 -0.55 4.42
N TRP A 650 -28.73 -1.82 4.26
CA TRP A 650 -30.12 -2.24 4.34
C TRP A 650 -30.27 -3.61 4.99
N VAL A 651 -31.50 -3.93 5.35
CA VAL A 651 -31.90 -5.24 5.88
C VAL A 651 -32.94 -5.86 4.96
N GLN A 652 -32.86 -7.17 4.74
CA GLN A 652 -33.85 -7.93 3.98
C GLN A 652 -33.97 -9.35 4.51
N ALA A 653 -35.08 -10.04 4.20
CA ALA A 653 -35.22 -11.45 4.52
C ALA A 653 -34.14 -12.29 3.82
N ALA A 654 -33.66 -13.34 4.49
CA ALA A 654 -32.57 -14.18 3.99
C ALA A 654 -32.94 -14.94 2.70
N ASP A 655 -34.22 -15.20 2.47
CA ASP A 655 -34.80 -15.87 1.30
C ASP A 655 -35.49 -14.91 0.32
N ALA A 656 -35.28 -13.59 0.49
CA ALA A 656 -35.84 -12.58 -0.40
C ALA A 656 -35.38 -12.81 -1.85
N LYS A 657 -36.28 -12.50 -2.80
CA LYS A 657 -35.93 -12.52 -4.22
C LYS A 657 -35.03 -11.32 -4.54
N PRO A 658 -34.05 -11.49 -5.46
CA PRO A 658 -33.32 -10.35 -5.99
C PRO A 658 -34.33 -9.41 -6.67
N ASP A 659 -34.19 -8.10 -6.42
CA ASP A 659 -35.05 -6.99 -6.91
C ASP A 659 -36.41 -6.76 -6.22
N ASP A 660 -36.68 -7.40 -5.09
CA ASP A 660 -37.82 -7.01 -4.25
C ASP A 660 -37.47 -5.79 -3.37
N ASP A 661 -37.42 -4.60 -3.98
CA ASP A 661 -37.07 -3.36 -3.28
C ASP A 661 -38.05 -3.03 -2.13
N ASP A 662 -39.31 -3.43 -2.25
CA ASP A 662 -40.32 -3.27 -1.19
C ASP A 662 -40.02 -4.18 0.03
N ALA A 663 -39.20 -5.22 -0.13
CA ALA A 663 -38.75 -6.10 0.95
C ALA A 663 -37.49 -5.60 1.68
N ARG A 664 -36.86 -4.50 1.20
CA ARG A 664 -35.66 -3.92 1.81
C ARG A 664 -36.03 -2.84 2.83
N ILE A 665 -35.33 -2.85 3.97
CA ILE A 665 -35.39 -1.80 4.98
C ILE A 665 -34.06 -1.04 4.93
N THR A 666 -34.05 0.13 4.32
CA THR A 666 -32.88 1.02 4.35
C THR A 666 -32.58 1.47 5.76
N VAL A 667 -31.33 1.32 6.18
CA VAL A 667 -30.84 1.75 7.49
C VAL A 667 -30.25 3.15 7.35
N ASP A 668 -30.91 4.16 7.93
CA ASP A 668 -30.44 5.55 7.90
C ASP A 668 -29.20 5.74 8.79
N LEU A 669 -28.03 5.86 8.15
CA LEU A 669 -26.74 6.06 8.80
C LEU A 669 -26.47 7.53 9.18
N SER A 670 -27.27 8.49 8.70
CA SER A 670 -27.16 9.91 9.13
C SER A 670 -27.54 10.13 10.60
N ARG A 671 -28.10 9.09 11.24
CA ARG A 671 -28.38 9.05 12.68
C ARG A 671 -27.12 8.91 13.53
N LEU A 672 -26.00 8.45 12.95
CA LEU A 672 -24.70 8.40 13.62
C LEU A 672 -24.08 9.80 13.68
N ARG A 673 -23.76 10.25 14.88
CA ARG A 673 -23.19 11.59 15.12
C ARG A 673 -22.24 11.52 16.29
N ARG A 674 -21.02 12.02 16.12
CA ARG A 674 -20.09 12.21 17.22
C ARG A 674 -19.15 13.36 16.94
N THR A 675 -18.55 13.86 18.00
CA THR A 675 -17.41 14.76 17.90
C THR A 675 -16.15 14.03 18.33
N GLN A 676 -15.03 14.43 17.75
CA GLN A 676 -13.73 13.82 18.01
C GLN A 676 -12.73 14.93 18.34
N GLN A 677 -11.94 14.72 19.39
CA GLN A 677 -10.79 15.56 19.70
C GLN A 677 -9.55 14.97 19.04
N PRO A 678 -8.93 15.65 18.06
CA PRO A 678 -7.82 15.06 17.31
C PRO A 678 -6.66 14.60 18.19
N ARG A 679 -6.34 15.35 19.25
CA ARG A 679 -5.23 14.98 20.16
C ARG A 679 -5.48 13.67 20.91
N ASP A 680 -6.71 13.39 21.30
CA ASP A 680 -7.02 12.15 22.00
C ASP A 680 -6.89 10.97 21.03
N GLU A 681 -7.38 11.12 19.79
CA GLU A 681 -7.19 10.14 18.72
C GLU A 681 -5.70 9.92 18.41
N TRP A 682 -4.90 10.98 18.29
CA TRP A 682 -3.47 10.88 18.00
C TRP A 682 -2.66 10.19 19.10
N ARG A 683 -3.05 10.32 20.38
CA ARG A 683 -2.44 9.55 21.48
C ARG A 683 -2.72 8.05 21.30
N GLN A 684 -3.97 7.70 21.01
CA GLN A 684 -4.37 6.32 20.76
C GLN A 684 -3.61 5.75 19.56
N MET A 685 -3.55 6.49 18.45
CA MET A 685 -2.84 6.11 17.22
C MET A 685 -1.34 5.88 17.46
N PHE A 686 -0.69 6.74 18.27
CA PHE A 686 0.70 6.57 18.67
C PHE A 686 0.91 5.27 19.46
N ASP A 687 0.09 5.05 20.48
CA ASP A 687 0.21 3.89 21.36
C ASP A 687 -0.12 2.59 20.60
N GLU A 688 -1.09 2.61 19.67
CA GLU A 688 -1.41 1.48 18.81
C GLU A 688 -0.30 1.17 17.79
N ASN A 689 0.26 2.18 17.12
CA ASN A 689 1.41 1.99 16.23
C ASN A 689 2.60 1.37 16.99
N ALA A 690 2.82 1.79 18.24
CA ALA A 690 3.86 1.23 19.10
C ALA A 690 3.62 -0.24 19.46
N ARG A 691 2.39 -0.61 19.82
CA ARG A 691 2.01 -2.01 20.12
C ARG A 691 2.10 -2.90 18.89
N LEU A 692 1.55 -2.44 17.76
CA LEU A 692 1.62 -3.17 16.49
C LEU A 692 3.06 -3.49 16.12
N MET A 693 3.95 -2.50 16.21
CA MET A 693 5.38 -2.72 15.93
C MET A 693 6.01 -3.71 16.89
N ARG A 694 5.76 -3.61 18.20
CA ARG A 694 6.25 -4.58 19.20
C ARG A 694 5.79 -6.01 18.88
N ASP A 695 4.52 -6.18 18.53
CA ASP A 695 3.87 -7.48 18.39
C ASP A 695 4.19 -8.18 17.04
N HIS A 696 4.64 -7.42 16.04
CA HIS A 696 4.81 -7.90 14.67
C HIS A 696 6.20 -7.69 14.05
N PHE A 697 7.12 -7.06 14.77
CA PHE A 697 8.49 -6.96 14.29
C PHE A 697 9.13 -8.36 14.18
N TRP A 698 9.92 -8.58 13.12
CA TRP A 698 10.46 -9.89 12.74
C TRP A 698 11.34 -10.56 13.81
N ARG A 699 11.77 -9.81 14.82
CA ARG A 699 12.48 -10.31 15.99
C ARG A 699 11.91 -9.75 17.28
N GLU A 700 11.65 -10.63 18.24
CA GLU A 700 11.16 -10.24 19.56
C GLU A 700 12.10 -9.27 20.31
N ASP A 701 13.40 -9.32 20.03
CA ASP A 701 14.41 -8.46 20.65
C ASP A 701 14.49 -7.04 20.06
N MET A 702 13.62 -6.70 19.09
CA MET A 702 13.56 -5.38 18.43
C MET A 702 14.92 -4.95 17.84
N ASP A 703 15.72 -5.91 17.37
CA ASP A 703 17.11 -5.72 16.91
C ASP A 703 18.01 -5.02 17.95
N GLY A 704 17.73 -5.26 19.24
CA GLY A 704 18.45 -4.68 20.38
C GLY A 704 18.02 -3.26 20.75
N VAL A 705 16.95 -2.72 20.15
CA VAL A 705 16.40 -1.41 20.50
C VAL A 705 15.52 -1.52 21.75
N ASP A 706 15.77 -0.66 22.74
CA ASP A 706 14.85 -0.47 23.88
C ASP A 706 13.58 0.26 23.41
N TRP A 707 12.64 -0.51 22.88
CA TRP A 707 11.44 0.00 22.24
C TRP A 707 10.55 0.79 23.21
N ALA A 708 10.46 0.34 24.47
CA ALA A 708 9.72 1.03 25.50
C ALA A 708 10.30 2.43 25.79
N ARG A 709 11.63 2.52 25.93
CA ARG A 709 12.31 3.83 26.08
C ARG A 709 12.11 4.73 24.86
N VAL A 710 12.16 4.16 23.65
CA VAL A 710 11.91 4.91 22.42
C VAL A 710 10.53 5.52 22.46
N CYS A 711 9.49 4.71 22.63
CA CYS A 711 8.09 5.18 22.68
C CYS A 711 7.88 6.23 23.78
N ALA A 712 8.36 5.97 25.00
CA ALA A 712 8.25 6.91 26.11
C ALA A 712 8.91 8.28 25.82
N SER A 713 9.97 8.30 25.00
CA SER A 713 10.70 9.52 24.66
C SER A 713 10.05 10.35 23.55
N TYR A 714 9.26 9.72 22.66
CA TYR A 714 8.53 10.42 21.59
C TYR A 714 7.10 10.79 21.99
N ARG A 715 6.46 10.03 22.89
CA ARG A 715 5.06 10.25 23.32
C ARG A 715 4.73 11.70 23.74
N PRO A 716 5.60 12.44 24.46
CA PRO A 716 5.32 13.84 24.81
C PRO A 716 5.20 14.79 23.62
N LEU A 717 5.67 14.42 22.42
CA LEU A 717 5.53 15.23 21.21
C LEU A 717 4.08 15.33 20.74
N ILE A 718 3.22 14.36 21.09
CA ILE A 718 1.78 14.38 20.75
C ILE A 718 1.08 15.60 21.36
N GLU A 719 1.59 16.15 22.48
CA GLU A 719 1.06 17.38 23.08
C GLU A 719 1.45 18.65 22.32
N ARG A 720 2.38 18.55 21.37
CA ARG A 720 2.95 19.68 20.62
C ARG A 720 2.47 19.77 19.17
N ILE A 721 2.02 18.65 18.60
CA ILE A 721 1.53 18.58 17.22
C ILE A 721 0.15 19.25 17.08
N ALA A 722 -0.14 19.74 15.88
CA ALA A 722 -1.39 20.44 15.58
C ALA A 722 -2.14 19.89 14.37
N THR A 723 -1.49 19.06 13.54
CA THR A 723 -2.06 18.50 12.31
C THR A 723 -1.75 17.01 12.16
N HIS A 724 -2.43 16.37 11.21
CA HIS A 724 -2.17 14.98 10.84
C HIS A 724 -0.77 14.79 10.23
N ASP A 725 -0.29 15.72 9.40
CA ASP A 725 1.06 15.65 8.82
C ASP A 725 2.16 15.69 9.90
N ASP A 726 1.94 16.44 11.00
CA ASP A 726 2.82 16.39 12.17
C ASP A 726 2.80 15.00 12.86
N LEU A 727 1.61 14.39 13.00
CA LEU A 727 1.50 13.03 13.55
C LEU A 727 2.26 12.03 12.69
N VAL A 728 2.07 12.06 11.36
CA VAL A 728 2.74 11.16 10.42
C VAL A 728 4.26 11.27 10.53
N ASP A 729 4.80 12.50 10.66
CA ASP A 729 6.24 12.72 10.86
C ASP A 729 6.72 12.10 12.19
N VAL A 730 5.98 12.28 13.29
CA VAL A 730 6.30 11.69 14.60
C VAL A 730 6.25 10.16 14.55
N LEU A 731 5.19 9.56 14.01
CA LEU A 731 5.05 8.11 13.90
C LEU A 731 6.18 7.51 13.05
N GLY A 732 6.51 8.16 11.92
CA GLY A 732 7.62 7.77 11.05
C GLY A 732 8.97 7.79 11.77
N GLU A 733 9.27 8.86 12.52
CA GLU A 733 10.53 8.97 13.26
C GLU A 733 10.69 7.92 14.37
N VAL A 734 9.57 7.49 14.98
CA VAL A 734 9.55 6.46 16.04
C VAL A 734 9.93 5.11 15.46
N VAL A 735 9.25 4.67 14.40
CA VAL A 735 9.50 3.35 13.79
C VAL A 735 10.85 3.30 13.08
N ALA A 736 11.35 4.43 12.59
CA ALA A 736 12.66 4.53 11.97
C ALA A 736 13.83 4.25 12.93
N GLU A 737 13.63 4.31 14.26
CA GLU A 737 14.68 3.97 15.23
C GLU A 737 15.10 2.49 15.15
N LEU A 738 14.23 1.61 14.62
CA LEU A 738 14.48 0.17 14.47
C LEU A 738 15.47 -0.19 13.36
N ASN A 739 15.99 0.78 12.61
CA ASN A 739 16.98 0.56 11.55
C ASN A 739 16.60 -0.51 10.51
N THR A 740 15.30 -0.78 10.31
CA THR A 740 14.84 -1.87 9.44
C THR A 740 13.95 -1.33 8.32
N SER A 741 14.09 -1.90 7.12
CA SER A 741 13.25 -1.63 5.96
C SER A 741 11.78 -1.90 6.25
N HIS A 742 10.87 -1.35 5.43
CA HIS A 742 9.44 -1.64 5.51
C HIS A 742 8.71 -1.25 6.80
N ALA A 743 9.28 -0.36 7.62
CA ALA A 743 8.57 0.30 8.71
C ALA A 743 7.91 1.59 8.19
N TYR A 744 6.70 1.50 7.65
CA TYR A 744 6.05 2.60 6.93
C TYR A 744 4.86 3.16 7.71
N VAL A 745 4.68 4.47 7.57
CA VAL A 745 3.48 5.20 7.95
C VAL A 745 2.99 5.90 6.70
N ILE A 746 1.79 5.56 6.25
CA ILE A 746 1.21 6.03 5.00
C ILE A 746 -0.14 6.69 5.34
N PRO A 747 -0.24 8.03 5.28
CA PRO A 747 -1.50 8.71 5.58
C PRO A 747 -2.62 8.21 4.67
N ALA A 748 -3.84 8.16 5.20
CA ALA A 748 -5.04 7.95 4.38
C ALA A 748 -5.07 9.01 3.26
N SER A 749 -5.52 8.63 2.06
CA SER A 749 -5.64 9.60 0.97
C SER A 749 -6.74 10.60 1.30
N GLY A 750 -6.40 11.89 1.40
CA GLY A 750 -7.41 12.94 1.56
C GLY A 750 -8.33 13.01 0.35
N GLY A 751 -9.64 12.95 0.55
CA GLY A 751 -10.62 13.34 -0.46
C GLY A 751 -10.65 14.86 -0.58
N GLY A 752 -10.58 15.42 -1.80
CA GLY A 752 -10.95 16.83 -2.00
C GLY A 752 -10.30 17.59 -3.15
N ASP A 753 -9.04 17.29 -3.52
CA ASP A 753 -8.34 18.13 -4.50
C ASP A 753 -8.42 17.60 -5.94
N GLN A 754 -8.82 18.49 -6.85
CA GLN A 754 -8.78 18.21 -8.29
C GLN A 754 -7.32 18.12 -8.78
N LYS A 755 -6.91 16.94 -9.24
CA LYS A 755 -5.59 16.72 -9.86
C LYS A 755 -5.53 17.29 -11.28
N VAL A 756 -4.33 17.66 -11.70
CA VAL A 756 -4.03 18.00 -13.10
C VAL A 756 -4.16 16.75 -13.98
N ALA A 757 -4.79 16.90 -15.14
CA ALA A 757 -4.84 15.87 -16.18
C ALA A 757 -3.87 16.16 -17.33
N TRP A 758 -3.56 15.13 -18.12
CA TRP A 758 -2.46 15.16 -19.09
C TRP A 758 -2.87 14.71 -20.48
N LEU A 759 -2.20 15.27 -21.49
CA LEU A 759 -2.47 15.00 -22.91
C LEU A 759 -1.46 14.08 -23.59
N GLY A 760 -0.47 13.55 -22.86
CA GLY A 760 0.54 12.64 -23.39
C GLY A 760 1.50 13.35 -24.35
N ALA A 761 1.98 14.55 -24.01
CA ALA A 761 2.75 15.38 -24.93
C ALA A 761 3.64 16.42 -24.24
N GLU A 762 4.66 16.87 -24.99
CA GLU A 762 5.50 18.00 -24.61
C GLU A 762 5.05 19.25 -25.39
N PHE A 763 5.06 20.40 -24.73
CA PHE A 763 4.56 21.65 -25.25
C PHE A 763 5.63 22.75 -25.24
N ARG A 764 5.46 23.75 -26.10
CA ARG A 764 6.19 25.02 -26.03
C ARG A 764 5.26 26.18 -26.35
N ARG A 765 5.58 27.40 -25.91
CA ARG A 765 4.84 28.60 -26.31
C ARG A 765 5.44 29.22 -27.56
N ASN A 766 4.60 29.72 -28.47
CA ASN A 766 5.04 30.54 -29.59
C ASN A 766 5.11 32.03 -29.19
N SER A 767 5.48 32.91 -30.12
CA SER A 767 5.60 34.36 -29.88
C SER A 767 4.30 35.07 -29.54
N LYS A 768 3.13 34.42 -29.75
CA LYS A 768 1.81 34.91 -29.36
C LYS A 768 1.34 34.35 -28.01
N GLY A 769 2.19 33.56 -27.34
CA GLY A 769 1.83 32.86 -26.11
C GLY A 769 1.02 31.58 -26.31
N GLU A 770 0.67 31.20 -27.53
CA GLU A 770 -0.15 30.01 -27.80
C GLU A 770 0.68 28.73 -27.63
N ILE A 771 0.02 27.64 -27.22
CA ILE A 771 0.64 26.34 -26.99
C ILE A 771 0.86 25.59 -28.31
N VAL A 772 2.10 25.24 -28.61
CA VAL A 772 2.52 24.41 -29.75
C VAL A 772 2.90 23.03 -29.25
N ILE A 773 2.40 21.99 -29.90
CA ILE A 773 2.79 20.61 -29.62
C ILE A 773 4.23 20.40 -30.10
N SER A 774 5.17 20.19 -29.18
CA SER A 774 6.56 19.88 -29.51
C SER A 774 6.72 18.40 -29.87
N ARG A 775 6.08 17.53 -29.10
CA ARG A 775 6.17 16.07 -29.23
C ARG A 775 4.91 15.42 -28.67
N ILE A 776 4.52 14.28 -29.23
CA ILE A 776 3.41 13.46 -28.73
C ILE A 776 3.97 12.09 -28.35
N LEU A 777 3.78 11.69 -27.10
CA LEU A 777 4.20 10.40 -26.58
C LEU A 777 3.45 9.27 -27.31
N ASP A 778 4.18 8.19 -27.61
CA ASP A 778 3.60 6.97 -28.16
C ASP A 778 2.72 6.29 -27.11
N GLY A 779 1.64 5.66 -27.55
CA GLY A 779 0.81 4.83 -26.67
C GLY A 779 1.17 3.36 -26.80
N GLU A 780 0.79 2.55 -25.81
CA GLU A 780 0.90 1.10 -25.84
C GLU A 780 -0.49 0.48 -25.90
N SER A 781 -0.81 -0.21 -26.99
CA SER A 781 -2.15 -0.74 -27.25
C SER A 781 -2.61 -1.81 -26.26
N SER A 782 -1.67 -2.50 -25.62
CA SER A 782 -1.92 -3.55 -24.62
C SER A 782 -2.03 -3.01 -23.18
N ASP A 783 -1.88 -1.70 -22.97
CA ASP A 783 -1.99 -1.05 -21.67
C ASP A 783 -2.96 0.16 -21.75
N PRO A 784 -4.20 0.04 -21.25
CA PRO A 784 -5.18 1.12 -21.28
C PRO A 784 -4.72 2.41 -20.59
N ALA A 785 -3.84 2.32 -19.58
CA ALA A 785 -3.29 3.47 -18.89
C ALA A 785 -2.23 4.20 -19.73
N ALA A 786 -1.67 3.55 -20.75
CA ALA A 786 -0.71 4.11 -21.70
C ALA A 786 -1.38 4.53 -23.03
N ARG A 787 -2.61 5.06 -22.97
CA ARG A 787 -3.29 5.63 -24.14
C ARG A 787 -2.83 7.06 -24.40
N SER A 788 -2.39 7.36 -25.62
CA SER A 788 -2.00 8.72 -26.03
C SER A 788 -3.23 9.55 -26.47
N PRO A 789 -3.70 10.54 -25.70
CA PRO A 789 -4.93 11.29 -26.00
C PRO A 789 -4.89 12.01 -27.36
N LEU A 790 -3.75 12.61 -27.70
CA LEU A 790 -3.59 13.37 -28.94
C LEU A 790 -3.49 12.51 -30.21
N ARG A 791 -3.29 11.20 -30.04
CA ARG A 791 -3.33 10.21 -31.14
C ARG A 791 -4.64 9.44 -31.22
N ALA A 792 -5.62 9.75 -30.36
CA ALA A 792 -6.92 9.10 -30.42
C ALA A 792 -7.59 9.30 -31.80
N ALA A 793 -8.45 8.35 -32.17
CA ALA A 793 -9.19 8.40 -33.42
C ALA A 793 -9.95 9.73 -33.57
N GLY A 794 -9.89 10.33 -34.76
CA GLY A 794 -10.50 11.63 -35.06
C GLY A 794 -9.68 12.86 -34.62
N VAL A 795 -8.74 12.72 -33.68
CA VAL A 795 -7.92 13.84 -33.19
C VAL A 795 -6.85 14.23 -34.20
N ALA A 796 -6.07 13.27 -34.71
CA ALA A 796 -5.00 13.46 -35.70
C ALA A 796 -4.06 14.66 -35.45
N ALA A 797 -3.77 14.96 -34.19
CA ALA A 797 -2.80 16.00 -33.82
C ALA A 797 -1.40 15.60 -34.29
N ARG A 798 -0.55 16.59 -34.57
CA ARG A 798 0.85 16.37 -34.97
C ARG A 798 1.76 17.35 -34.24
N PRO A 799 3.04 16.99 -34.02
CA PRO A 799 4.06 17.96 -33.67
C PRO A 799 4.01 19.17 -34.62
N GLY A 800 4.06 20.37 -34.06
CA GLY A 800 3.92 21.64 -34.76
C GLY A 800 2.50 22.21 -34.82
N ASP A 801 1.46 21.42 -34.49
CA ASP A 801 0.09 21.96 -34.35
C ASP A 801 0.01 22.91 -33.15
N VAL A 802 -0.84 23.92 -33.25
CA VAL A 802 -1.15 24.86 -32.16
C VAL A 802 -2.44 24.42 -31.47
N ILE A 803 -2.41 24.26 -30.14
CA ILE A 803 -3.61 24.17 -29.31
C ILE A 803 -4.02 25.60 -28.97
N LEU A 804 -4.99 26.13 -29.70
CA LEU A 804 -5.44 27.51 -29.53
C LEU A 804 -6.31 27.66 -28.26
N ALA A 805 -7.14 26.67 -27.98
CA ALA A 805 -8.06 26.70 -26.83
C ALA A 805 -8.33 25.31 -26.25
N VAL A 806 -8.63 25.27 -24.96
CA VAL A 806 -9.12 24.12 -24.20
C VAL A 806 -10.47 24.50 -23.59
N ASP A 807 -11.53 23.76 -23.91
CA ASP A 807 -12.91 24.07 -23.52
C ASP A 807 -13.30 25.53 -23.80
N GLY A 808 -12.88 26.03 -24.97
CA GLY A 808 -13.11 27.39 -25.43
C GLY A 808 -12.21 28.47 -24.80
N ARG A 809 -11.43 28.15 -23.76
CA ARG A 809 -10.50 29.10 -23.12
C ARG A 809 -9.17 29.15 -23.87
N LEU A 810 -8.72 30.35 -24.22
CA LEU A 810 -7.50 30.56 -25.01
C LEU A 810 -6.25 30.15 -24.21
N THR A 811 -5.38 29.35 -24.83
CA THR A 811 -4.13 28.90 -24.19
C THR A 811 -3.11 30.03 -24.01
N ALA A 812 -3.22 31.08 -24.83
CA ALA A 812 -2.40 32.28 -24.74
C ALA A 812 -2.66 33.11 -23.46
N GLU A 813 -3.86 33.00 -22.88
CA GLU A 813 -4.25 33.73 -21.66
C GLU A 813 -4.03 32.93 -20.38
N ALA A 814 -3.84 31.61 -20.50
CA ALA A 814 -3.61 30.73 -19.36
C ALA A 814 -2.14 30.81 -18.89
N PRO A 815 -1.86 30.78 -17.58
CA PRO A 815 -0.49 30.76 -17.06
C PRO A 815 0.26 29.48 -17.48
N ASP A 816 -0.44 28.35 -17.52
CA ASP A 816 0.07 27.06 -17.97
C ASP A 816 -1.03 26.29 -18.72
N MET A 817 -0.64 25.37 -19.60
CA MET A 817 -1.56 24.47 -20.29
C MET A 817 -2.32 23.58 -19.30
N ASN A 818 -1.61 23.05 -18.30
CA ASN A 818 -2.14 22.17 -17.27
C ASN A 818 -3.12 22.88 -16.33
N ALA A 819 -3.02 24.21 -16.19
CA ALA A 819 -4.00 25.00 -15.46
C ALA A 819 -5.41 24.91 -16.08
N LEU A 820 -5.51 24.64 -17.38
CA LEU A 820 -6.78 24.42 -18.08
C LEU A 820 -7.27 22.97 -17.98
N LEU A 821 -6.49 22.05 -17.42
CA LEU A 821 -6.78 20.61 -17.35
C LEU A 821 -6.99 20.12 -15.91
N VAL A 822 -7.03 21.01 -14.92
CA VAL A 822 -7.35 20.66 -13.53
C VAL A 822 -8.75 20.03 -13.47
N GLY A 823 -8.84 18.84 -12.88
CA GLY A 823 -10.11 18.11 -12.73
C GLY A 823 -10.63 17.43 -14.00
N ALA A 824 -9.87 17.45 -15.10
CA ALA A 824 -10.27 16.91 -16.41
C ALA A 824 -9.88 15.43 -16.64
N ALA A 825 -9.21 14.79 -15.68
CA ALA A 825 -8.74 13.42 -15.81
C ALA A 825 -9.91 12.47 -16.05
N GLY A 826 -9.82 11.62 -17.08
CA GLY A 826 -10.87 10.67 -17.45
C GLY A 826 -12.13 11.30 -18.05
N LYS A 827 -12.18 12.62 -18.25
CA LYS A 827 -13.35 13.34 -18.77
C LYS A 827 -13.12 13.84 -20.20
N PRO A 828 -14.14 13.91 -21.06
CA PRO A 828 -14.00 14.53 -22.38
C PRO A 828 -13.66 16.02 -22.29
N VAL A 829 -12.67 16.46 -23.07
CA VAL A 829 -12.21 17.85 -23.18
C VAL A 829 -12.19 18.27 -24.65
N GLU A 830 -12.69 19.47 -24.97
CA GLU A 830 -12.62 20.04 -26.32
C GLU A 830 -11.27 20.76 -26.52
N LEU A 831 -10.53 20.37 -27.56
CA LEU A 831 -9.35 21.10 -28.03
C LEU A 831 -9.64 21.80 -29.36
N THR A 832 -9.24 23.06 -29.48
CA THR A 832 -9.17 23.76 -30.77
C THR A 832 -7.76 23.68 -31.34
N LEU A 833 -7.57 22.84 -32.35
CA LEU A 833 -6.28 22.63 -33.03
C LEU A 833 -6.16 23.48 -34.30
N VAL A 834 -4.98 24.08 -34.51
CA VAL A 834 -4.65 24.87 -35.70
C VAL A 834 -3.39 24.33 -36.37
N ARG A 835 -3.48 24.09 -37.69
CA ARG A 835 -2.36 23.73 -38.58
C ARG A 835 -2.42 24.59 -39.84
N GLY A 836 -1.54 25.59 -39.95
CA GLY A 836 -1.59 26.57 -41.03
C GLY A 836 -2.93 27.33 -41.02
N ARG A 837 -3.71 27.24 -42.10
CA ARG A 837 -5.06 27.84 -42.18
C ARG A 837 -6.18 26.92 -41.67
N MET A 838 -5.88 25.66 -41.39
CA MET A 838 -6.86 24.69 -40.92
C MET A 838 -7.08 24.88 -39.42
N LYS A 839 -8.33 25.11 -39.01
CA LYS A 839 -8.77 25.18 -37.63
C LYS A 839 -9.87 24.16 -37.42
N ARG A 840 -9.76 23.31 -36.40
CA ARG A 840 -10.77 22.29 -36.07
C ARG A 840 -10.92 22.11 -34.57
N ARG A 841 -12.10 21.63 -34.17
CA ARG A 841 -12.39 21.21 -32.80
C ARG A 841 -12.36 19.70 -32.75
N VAL A 842 -11.74 19.16 -31.71
CA VAL A 842 -11.61 17.72 -31.47
C VAL A 842 -11.87 17.45 -30.00
N ALA A 843 -12.43 16.29 -29.69
CA ALA A 843 -12.58 15.83 -28.31
C ALA A 843 -11.45 14.86 -27.96
N VAL A 844 -10.88 15.01 -26.77
CA VAL A 844 -9.88 14.11 -26.19
C VAL A 844 -10.33 13.69 -24.79
N VAL A 845 -9.81 12.57 -24.29
CA VAL A 845 -9.94 12.19 -22.87
C VAL A 845 -8.53 12.23 -22.28
N PRO A 846 -8.20 13.26 -21.48
CA PRO A 846 -6.91 13.34 -20.80
C PRO A 846 -6.70 12.20 -19.79
N VAL A 847 -5.45 11.78 -19.64
CA VAL A 847 -5.05 10.75 -18.65
C VAL A 847 -4.73 11.40 -17.31
N GLU A 848 -4.90 10.67 -16.21
CA GLU A 848 -4.54 11.17 -14.87
C GLU A 848 -3.02 11.26 -14.64
N CYS A 849 -2.24 10.48 -15.39
CA CYS A 849 -0.79 10.36 -15.24
C CYS A 849 -0.16 9.95 -16.59
N GLU A 850 0.92 10.60 -16.99
CA GLU A 850 1.71 10.21 -18.19
C GLU A 850 2.75 9.12 -17.90
N GLY A 851 2.88 8.69 -16.65
CA GLY A 851 3.86 7.68 -16.22
C GLY A 851 3.86 6.41 -17.08
N PRO A 852 2.70 5.77 -17.33
CA PRO A 852 2.63 4.59 -18.21
C PRO A 852 3.11 4.85 -19.64
N LEU A 853 2.70 5.97 -20.26
CA LEU A 853 3.15 6.35 -21.62
C LEU A 853 4.69 6.47 -21.68
N ARG A 854 5.25 7.19 -20.72
CA ARG A 854 6.70 7.44 -20.63
C ARG A 854 7.48 6.16 -20.30
N TYR A 855 6.90 5.28 -19.49
CA TYR A 855 7.48 3.98 -19.17
C TYR A 855 7.62 3.11 -20.42
N HIS A 856 6.55 2.95 -21.20
CA HIS A 856 6.57 2.11 -22.42
C HIS A 856 7.52 2.67 -23.47
N GLU A 857 7.54 3.99 -23.65
CA GLU A 857 8.53 4.66 -24.51
C GLU A 857 9.97 4.37 -24.04
N TRP A 858 10.23 4.45 -22.73
CA TRP A 858 11.53 4.14 -22.17
C TRP A 858 11.92 2.68 -22.43
N VAL A 859 11.05 1.71 -22.18
CA VAL A 859 11.27 0.27 -22.44
C VAL A 859 11.56 0.02 -23.92
N ALA A 860 10.74 0.56 -24.82
CA ALA A 860 10.93 0.41 -26.26
C ALA A 860 12.29 0.97 -26.71
N SER A 861 12.72 2.11 -26.15
CA SER A 861 14.04 2.68 -26.44
C SER A 861 15.20 1.78 -25.99
N ARG A 862 15.06 1.05 -24.87
CA ARG A 862 16.07 0.10 -24.39
C ARG A 862 16.11 -1.15 -25.27
N ALA A 863 14.96 -1.71 -25.62
CA ALA A 863 14.85 -2.86 -26.51
C ALA A 863 15.51 -2.57 -27.88
N ALA A 864 15.16 -1.45 -28.52
CA ALA A 864 15.76 -1.04 -29.80
C ALA A 864 17.28 -0.84 -29.72
N ARG A 865 17.77 -0.35 -28.57
CA ARG A 865 19.21 -0.18 -28.33
C ARG A 865 19.93 -1.52 -28.21
N VAL A 866 19.37 -2.47 -27.47
CA VAL A 866 19.90 -3.84 -27.34
C VAL A 866 19.91 -4.53 -28.70
N GLU A 867 18.82 -4.43 -29.46
CA GLU A 867 18.74 -5.00 -30.80
C GLU A 867 19.83 -4.43 -31.72
N LYS A 868 19.93 -3.10 -31.82
CA LYS A 868 20.92 -2.43 -32.67
C LYS A 868 22.36 -2.78 -32.28
N ARG A 869 22.70 -2.78 -30.99
CA ARG A 869 24.07 -3.01 -30.53
C ARG A 869 24.48 -4.47 -30.52
N SER A 870 23.53 -5.38 -30.39
CA SER A 870 23.78 -6.83 -30.49
C SER A 870 23.63 -7.38 -31.91
N ASN A 871 23.22 -6.54 -32.87
CA ASN A 871 22.87 -6.93 -34.22
C ASN A 871 21.75 -8.00 -34.24
N GLY A 872 20.73 -7.78 -33.40
CA GLY A 872 19.56 -8.64 -33.24
C GLY A 872 19.79 -9.95 -32.48
N ARG A 873 20.97 -10.15 -31.87
CA ARG A 873 21.35 -11.41 -31.22
C ARG A 873 20.93 -11.50 -29.75
N VAL A 874 20.70 -10.38 -29.07
CA VAL A 874 20.37 -10.34 -27.65
C VAL A 874 18.94 -9.82 -27.49
N GLY A 875 18.14 -10.51 -26.66
CA GLY A 875 16.79 -10.11 -26.27
C GLY A 875 16.81 -9.25 -25.01
N TYR A 876 15.76 -8.45 -24.80
CA TYR A 876 15.66 -7.52 -23.68
C TYR A 876 14.32 -7.70 -22.94
N LEU A 877 14.39 -7.73 -21.61
CA LEU A 877 13.26 -7.76 -20.69
C LEU A 877 13.43 -6.63 -19.69
N HIS A 878 12.34 -5.96 -19.33
CA HIS A 878 12.30 -5.09 -18.16
C HIS A 878 11.19 -5.52 -17.22
N VAL A 879 11.48 -5.55 -15.92
CA VAL A 879 10.52 -5.90 -14.86
C VAL A 879 10.42 -4.73 -13.87
N PRO A 880 9.40 -3.85 -13.97
CA PRO A 880 9.34 -2.57 -13.23
C PRO A 880 8.94 -2.71 -11.76
N ASN A 881 8.33 -3.81 -11.37
CA ASN A 881 8.04 -4.21 -9.99
C ASN A 881 7.79 -5.72 -9.97
N MET A 882 7.60 -6.29 -8.79
CA MET A 882 7.24 -7.70 -8.62
C MET A 882 5.77 -7.85 -8.20
N MET A 883 4.90 -7.06 -8.81
CA MET A 883 3.44 -7.12 -8.65
C MET A 883 2.79 -7.52 -9.98
N ALA A 884 1.45 -7.52 -10.03
CA ALA A 884 0.70 -7.81 -11.25
C ALA A 884 1.13 -6.98 -12.47
N GLN A 885 1.49 -5.71 -12.27
CA GLN A 885 1.98 -4.84 -13.36
C GLN A 885 3.29 -5.37 -13.93
N GLY A 886 4.28 -5.67 -13.06
CA GLY A 886 5.55 -6.21 -13.52
C GLY A 886 5.44 -7.59 -14.16
N TRP A 887 4.51 -8.42 -13.70
CA TRP A 887 4.17 -9.69 -14.36
C TRP A 887 3.60 -9.47 -15.77
N ALA A 888 2.71 -8.49 -15.95
CA ALA A 888 2.19 -8.14 -17.27
C ALA A 888 3.30 -7.62 -18.20
N GLU A 889 4.17 -6.73 -17.72
CA GLU A 889 5.30 -6.23 -18.52
C GLU A 889 6.30 -7.33 -18.90
N PHE A 890 6.58 -8.25 -17.97
CA PHE A 890 7.39 -9.42 -18.27
C PHE A 890 6.80 -10.24 -19.42
N HIS A 891 5.48 -10.51 -19.37
CA HIS A 891 4.79 -11.27 -20.41
C HIS A 891 4.70 -10.55 -21.77
N ARG A 892 4.66 -9.22 -21.80
CA ARG A 892 4.73 -8.46 -23.05
C ARG A 892 6.06 -8.64 -23.80
N LEU A 893 7.13 -8.98 -23.08
CA LEU A 893 8.50 -8.97 -23.62
C LEU A 893 9.13 -10.37 -23.75
N ILE A 894 8.71 -11.34 -22.93
CA ILE A 894 9.43 -12.63 -22.75
C ILE A 894 9.53 -13.46 -24.03
N ASP A 895 8.48 -13.48 -24.85
CA ASP A 895 8.45 -14.27 -26.09
C ASP A 895 9.48 -13.77 -27.11
N GLU A 896 9.57 -12.45 -27.30
CA GLU A 896 10.57 -11.88 -28.19
C GLU A 896 11.98 -12.06 -27.62
N ALA A 897 12.15 -11.87 -26.30
CA ALA A 897 13.45 -11.95 -25.66
C ALA A 897 14.04 -13.37 -25.73
N CYS A 898 13.27 -14.40 -25.37
CA CYS A 898 13.75 -15.79 -25.34
C CYS A 898 14.04 -16.38 -26.74
N ALA A 899 13.47 -15.80 -27.80
CA ALA A 899 13.74 -16.20 -29.18
C ALA A 899 15.18 -15.83 -29.63
N LYS A 900 15.82 -14.86 -28.97
CA LYS A 900 17.20 -14.41 -29.28
C LYS A 900 18.26 -15.37 -28.71
N GLU A 901 19.54 -15.14 -29.05
CA GLU A 901 20.64 -16.03 -28.64
C GLU A 901 20.99 -15.89 -27.15
N ALA A 902 20.85 -14.70 -26.58
CA ALA A 902 21.03 -14.40 -25.15
C ALA A 902 19.96 -13.40 -24.68
N VAL A 903 19.79 -13.25 -23.37
CA VAL A 903 18.76 -12.39 -22.77
C VAL A 903 19.35 -11.44 -21.72
N ILE A 904 18.95 -10.18 -21.79
CA ILE A 904 19.18 -9.19 -20.73
C ILE A 904 17.88 -9.05 -19.92
N VAL A 905 17.99 -9.21 -18.60
CA VAL A 905 16.90 -9.02 -17.64
C VAL A 905 17.19 -7.74 -16.85
N ASP A 906 16.54 -6.65 -17.23
CA ASP A 906 16.69 -5.35 -16.59
C ASP A 906 15.67 -5.21 -15.45
N VAL A 907 16.16 -5.16 -14.22
CA VAL A 907 15.37 -4.95 -13.00
C VAL A 907 15.71 -3.61 -12.34
N ARG A 908 16.37 -2.69 -13.06
CA ARG A 908 16.56 -1.33 -12.58
C ARG A 908 15.22 -0.70 -12.24
N TYR A 909 15.18 0.11 -11.18
CA TYR A 909 13.95 0.77 -10.69
C TYR A 909 12.82 -0.16 -10.22
N ASN A 910 13.08 -1.47 -10.08
CA ASN A 910 12.07 -2.43 -9.65
C ASN A 910 11.50 -2.07 -8.26
N GLY A 911 10.18 -1.88 -8.19
CA GLY A 911 9.47 -1.44 -6.99
C GLY A 911 9.32 -2.47 -5.87
N GLY A 912 9.69 -3.73 -6.08
CA GLY A 912 9.40 -4.82 -5.15
C GLY A 912 8.00 -5.41 -5.34
N GLY A 913 7.59 -6.31 -4.45
CA GLY A 913 6.35 -7.07 -4.53
C GLY A 913 6.54 -8.49 -3.99
N HIS A 914 6.04 -9.50 -4.71
CA HIS A 914 6.15 -10.92 -4.30
C HIS A 914 6.21 -11.92 -5.48
N THR A 915 6.32 -11.47 -6.72
CA THR A 915 6.31 -12.34 -7.92
C THR A 915 7.70 -12.74 -8.42
N SER A 916 8.80 -12.36 -7.73
CA SER A 916 10.15 -12.70 -8.17
C SER A 916 10.38 -14.20 -8.36
N ALA A 917 9.79 -15.04 -7.50
CA ALA A 917 9.87 -16.50 -7.62
C ALA A 917 9.24 -17.03 -8.92
N LEU A 918 8.12 -16.44 -9.36
CA LEU A 918 7.46 -16.79 -10.62
C LEU A 918 8.31 -16.36 -11.82
N VAL A 919 8.85 -15.14 -11.78
CA VAL A 919 9.77 -14.64 -12.82
C VAL A 919 11.01 -15.54 -12.90
N LEU A 920 11.57 -15.92 -11.76
CA LEU A 920 12.74 -16.79 -11.67
C LEU A 920 12.48 -18.19 -12.25
N GLU A 921 11.32 -18.78 -11.96
CA GLU A 921 10.91 -20.07 -12.54
C GLU A 921 10.96 -20.03 -14.07
N ARG A 922 10.48 -18.94 -14.69
CA ARG A 922 10.55 -18.77 -16.15
C ARG A 922 11.98 -18.60 -16.65
N LEU A 923 12.76 -17.74 -15.99
CA LEU A 923 14.15 -17.45 -16.40
C LEU A 923 15.11 -18.64 -16.24
N THR A 924 14.79 -19.61 -15.37
CA THR A 924 15.61 -20.83 -15.21
C THR A 924 15.40 -21.88 -16.31
N ARG A 925 14.34 -21.75 -17.12
CA ARG A 925 14.07 -22.68 -18.23
C ARG A 925 15.18 -22.59 -19.28
N LYS A 926 15.65 -23.74 -19.74
CA LYS A 926 16.65 -23.87 -20.81
C LYS A 926 16.06 -24.65 -21.97
N VAL A 927 16.37 -24.25 -23.20
CA VAL A 927 16.00 -25.04 -24.37
C VAL A 927 16.76 -26.37 -24.34
N ILE A 928 16.02 -27.47 -24.30
CA ILE A 928 16.54 -28.85 -24.30
C ILE A 928 16.10 -29.65 -25.53
N GLY A 929 15.16 -29.13 -26.32
CA GLY A 929 14.65 -29.79 -27.52
C GLY A 929 13.98 -28.82 -28.48
N TRP A 930 13.53 -29.36 -29.62
CA TRP A 930 12.87 -28.59 -30.67
C TRP A 930 11.76 -29.42 -31.33
N THR A 931 10.66 -28.76 -31.67
CA THR A 931 9.56 -29.31 -32.45
C THR A 931 9.57 -28.69 -33.85
N ILE A 932 9.54 -29.53 -34.89
CA ILE A 932 9.52 -29.09 -36.29
C ILE A 932 8.18 -29.47 -36.91
N GLY A 933 7.37 -28.48 -37.29
CA GLY A 933 6.12 -28.70 -38.01
C GLY A 933 6.35 -28.68 -39.53
N ARG A 934 5.69 -29.57 -40.29
CA ARG A 934 5.83 -29.66 -41.76
C ARG A 934 5.70 -28.32 -42.50
N HIS A 935 4.85 -27.43 -41.99
CA HIS A 935 4.56 -26.12 -42.58
C HIS A 935 5.03 -24.95 -41.72
N PHE A 936 5.80 -25.22 -40.66
CA PHE A 936 6.38 -24.16 -39.84
C PHE A 936 7.64 -23.66 -40.54
N ARG A 937 7.81 -22.34 -40.59
CA ARG A 937 9.03 -21.73 -41.14
C ARG A 937 10.22 -21.94 -40.21
N GLU A 938 9.96 -22.05 -38.92
CA GLU A 938 10.97 -22.16 -37.87
C GLU A 938 10.61 -23.30 -36.92
N ALA A 939 11.64 -23.92 -36.34
CA ALA A 939 11.45 -24.91 -35.28
C ALA A 939 11.06 -24.21 -33.97
N GLN A 940 10.16 -24.80 -33.22
CA GLN A 940 9.74 -24.30 -31.91
C GLN A 940 10.61 -24.89 -30.81
N ALA A 941 11.12 -24.07 -29.90
CA ALA A 941 11.91 -24.54 -28.76
C ALA A 941 11.05 -25.32 -27.75
N TYR A 942 11.66 -26.31 -27.08
CA TYR A 942 11.08 -27.04 -25.96
C TYR A 942 11.98 -26.96 -24.71
N PRO A 943 11.43 -26.54 -23.54
CA PRO A 943 10.11 -25.93 -23.37
C PRO A 943 10.00 -24.60 -24.14
N PHE A 944 8.77 -24.21 -24.48
CA PHE A 944 8.47 -22.87 -24.99
C PHE A 944 8.92 -21.82 -23.95
N GLN A 945 9.44 -20.68 -24.40
CA GLN A 945 10.11 -19.67 -23.57
C GLN A 945 11.40 -20.12 -22.85
N GLY A 946 11.99 -21.27 -23.21
CA GLY A 946 13.30 -21.65 -22.69
C GLY A 946 14.42 -20.69 -23.16
N MET A 947 15.35 -20.34 -22.27
CA MET A 947 16.53 -19.55 -22.63
C MET A 947 17.45 -20.37 -23.53
N ARG A 948 17.78 -19.83 -24.72
CA ARG A 948 18.67 -20.50 -25.69
C ARG A 948 20.13 -20.40 -25.28
N GLY A 949 20.53 -19.33 -24.60
CA GLY A 949 21.91 -19.05 -24.22
C GLY A 949 22.02 -18.26 -22.92
N PRO A 950 23.11 -17.50 -22.73
CA PRO A 950 23.37 -16.77 -21.50
C PRO A 950 22.28 -15.75 -21.12
N VAL A 951 22.07 -15.58 -19.81
CA VAL A 951 21.24 -14.51 -19.22
C VAL A 951 22.16 -13.54 -18.48
N VAL A 952 21.89 -12.23 -18.59
CA VAL A 952 22.61 -11.16 -17.86
C VAL A 952 21.59 -10.25 -17.17
N PHE A 953 21.77 -10.00 -15.89
CA PHE A 953 20.88 -9.13 -15.10
C PHE A 953 21.44 -7.71 -15.03
N VAL A 954 20.56 -6.71 -14.99
CA VAL A 954 20.92 -5.30 -14.76
C VAL A 954 20.15 -4.76 -13.56
N THR A 955 20.84 -4.14 -12.61
CA THR A 955 20.22 -3.56 -11.40
C THR A 955 20.83 -2.20 -11.04
N ASN A 956 20.16 -1.44 -10.18
CA ASN A 956 20.60 -0.14 -9.70
C ASN A 956 20.07 0.13 -8.28
N PRO A 957 20.42 1.26 -7.64
CA PRO A 957 19.97 1.57 -6.27
C PRO A 957 18.45 1.68 -6.11
N TYR A 958 17.71 1.83 -7.21
CA TYR A 958 16.27 2.02 -7.25
C TYR A 958 15.46 0.73 -7.39
N ALA A 959 16.14 -0.41 -7.60
CA ALA A 959 15.58 -1.74 -7.44
C ALA A 959 15.58 -2.11 -5.95
N GLY A 960 14.46 -2.56 -5.38
CA GLY A 960 14.42 -2.90 -3.96
C GLY A 960 13.34 -3.91 -3.56
N SER A 961 13.41 -4.41 -2.32
CA SER A 961 12.49 -5.41 -1.79
C SER A 961 12.56 -6.69 -2.61
N ASP A 962 11.48 -7.14 -3.21
CA ASP A 962 11.53 -8.31 -4.10
C ASP A 962 12.42 -8.10 -5.35
N GLY A 963 12.76 -6.84 -5.67
CA GLY A 963 13.82 -6.49 -6.64
C GLY A 963 15.25 -6.71 -6.11
N ASP A 964 15.48 -6.61 -4.80
CA ASP A 964 16.73 -7.09 -4.18
C ASP A 964 16.78 -8.63 -4.23
N ILE A 965 15.65 -9.28 -3.91
CA ILE A 965 15.51 -10.74 -3.84
C ILE A 965 15.84 -11.40 -5.19
N ILE A 966 15.30 -10.91 -6.31
CA ILE A 966 15.57 -11.52 -7.63
C ILE A 966 17.05 -11.46 -8.02
N THR A 967 17.74 -10.37 -7.70
CA THR A 967 19.16 -10.21 -8.03
C THR A 967 20.03 -11.10 -7.14
N ALA A 968 19.72 -11.19 -5.85
CA ALA A 968 20.37 -12.13 -4.93
C ALA A 968 20.10 -13.58 -5.35
N ALA A 969 18.87 -13.94 -5.71
CA ALA A 969 18.49 -15.26 -6.17
C ALA A 969 19.22 -15.64 -7.48
N ALA A 970 19.33 -14.72 -8.45
CA ALA A 970 20.07 -14.93 -9.68
C ALA A 970 21.53 -15.31 -9.43
N GLN A 971 22.19 -14.65 -8.46
CA GLN A 971 23.56 -14.97 -8.05
C GLN A 971 23.66 -16.33 -7.33
N ASN A 972 22.74 -16.63 -6.41
CA ASN A 972 22.74 -17.90 -5.67
C ASN A 972 22.53 -19.10 -6.61
N LEU A 973 21.65 -18.96 -7.59
CA LEU A 973 21.38 -19.99 -8.61
C LEU A 973 22.40 -20.00 -9.77
N LYS A 974 23.31 -19.02 -9.82
CA LYS A 974 24.29 -18.85 -10.91
C LYS A 974 23.63 -18.76 -12.30
N LEU A 975 22.49 -18.10 -12.39
CA LEU A 975 21.76 -17.89 -13.66
C LEU A 975 22.55 -17.01 -14.64
N GLY A 976 23.20 -15.98 -14.12
CA GLY A 976 23.90 -14.96 -14.90
C GLY A 976 24.57 -13.93 -14.00
N PRO A 977 25.51 -13.13 -14.52
CA PRO A 977 26.10 -12.04 -13.75
C PRO A 977 25.09 -10.90 -13.60
N VAL A 978 25.20 -10.17 -12.50
CA VAL A 978 24.47 -8.94 -12.25
C VAL A 978 25.38 -7.74 -12.56
N VAL A 979 24.92 -6.84 -13.44
CA VAL A 979 25.61 -5.62 -13.86
C VAL A 979 24.92 -4.40 -13.25
N GLY A 980 25.69 -3.40 -12.81
CA GLY A 980 25.14 -2.10 -12.42
C GLY A 980 25.63 -1.62 -11.06
N GLU A 981 24.73 -1.23 -10.17
CA GLU A 981 25.08 -0.71 -8.84
C GLU A 981 24.31 -1.45 -7.75
N ARG A 982 24.83 -1.40 -6.51
CA ARG A 982 24.17 -1.99 -5.33
C ARG A 982 22.71 -1.54 -5.26
N SER A 983 21.82 -2.51 -5.07
CA SER A 983 20.37 -2.29 -4.96
C SER A 983 19.97 -1.70 -3.60
N TRP A 984 18.68 -1.39 -3.42
CA TRP A 984 18.16 -0.66 -2.26
C TRP A 984 18.45 -1.34 -0.93
N GLY A 985 18.33 -2.66 -0.83
CA GLY A 985 18.69 -3.41 0.37
C GLY A 985 17.69 -3.34 1.50
N GLY A 986 16.41 -3.50 1.18
CA GLY A 986 15.39 -3.74 2.20
C GLY A 986 14.66 -5.02 1.90
N VAL A 987 14.80 -6.07 2.71
CA VAL A 987 14.21 -7.41 2.47
C VAL A 987 13.53 -8.00 3.70
N VAL A 988 13.18 -7.19 4.70
CA VAL A 988 12.26 -7.62 5.75
C VAL A 988 10.84 -7.29 5.30
N GLY A 989 10.12 -8.31 4.83
CA GLY A 989 8.79 -8.17 4.23
C GLY A 989 7.69 -7.75 5.19
N ILE A 990 6.53 -7.40 4.63
CA ILE A 990 5.32 -6.93 5.32
C ILE A 990 4.07 -7.58 4.71
N ASP A 991 2.96 -7.60 5.44
CA ASP A 991 1.64 -8.10 4.98
C ASP A 991 0.62 -6.97 4.73
N GLY A 992 0.90 -5.74 5.20
CA GLY A 992 0.09 -4.55 4.92
C GLY A 992 -1.29 -4.53 5.58
N ARG A 993 -1.49 -5.31 6.65
CA ARG A 993 -2.83 -5.61 7.19
C ARG A 993 -3.42 -4.60 8.19
N PHE A 994 -2.65 -3.59 8.60
CA PHE A 994 -3.05 -2.71 9.70
C PHE A 994 -3.24 -1.27 9.28
N GLU A 995 -4.38 -0.73 9.71
CA GLU A 995 -4.71 0.68 9.67
C GLU A 995 -4.98 1.19 11.08
N LEU A 996 -4.56 2.42 11.34
CA LEU A 996 -4.96 3.16 12.54
C LEU A 996 -6.43 3.59 12.42
N VAL A 997 -7.02 4.09 13.50
CA VAL A 997 -8.46 4.44 13.55
C VAL A 997 -8.92 5.43 12.47
N ASP A 998 -7.97 6.16 11.88
CA ASP A 998 -8.22 7.12 10.82
C ASP A 998 -8.02 6.62 9.39
N GLY A 999 -7.69 5.33 9.21
CA GLY A 999 -7.30 4.75 7.92
C GLY A 999 -5.84 4.99 7.54
N THR A 1000 -5.02 5.60 8.40
CA THR A 1000 -3.56 5.67 8.18
C THR A 1000 -2.99 4.26 8.22
N ALA A 1001 -2.46 3.80 7.09
CA ALA A 1001 -1.84 2.49 6.97
C ALA A 1001 -0.46 2.49 7.63
N VAL A 1002 -0.20 1.46 8.44
CA VAL A 1002 1.09 1.23 9.10
C VAL A 1002 1.61 -0.17 8.80
N THR A 1003 2.91 -0.32 8.64
CA THR A 1003 3.52 -1.62 8.27
C THR A 1003 4.60 -2.01 9.26
N GLN A 1004 4.61 -3.29 9.63
CA GLN A 1004 5.58 -3.87 10.55
C GLN A 1004 6.50 -4.82 9.79
N PRO A 1005 7.81 -4.58 9.77
CA PRO A 1005 8.77 -5.49 9.14
C PRO A 1005 8.72 -6.84 9.86
N ARG A 1006 8.08 -7.82 9.24
CA ARG A 1006 7.69 -9.09 9.87
C ARG A 1006 8.43 -10.29 9.30
N TYR A 1007 8.78 -10.26 8.02
CA TYR A 1007 9.31 -11.43 7.30
C TYR A 1007 10.78 -11.26 6.90
N GLY A 1008 11.70 -11.68 7.75
CA GLY A 1008 13.14 -11.62 7.43
C GLY A 1008 13.53 -12.60 6.30
N PHE A 1009 14.17 -12.09 5.25
CA PHE A 1009 14.67 -12.90 4.13
C PHE A 1009 16.16 -13.23 4.28
N SER A 1010 16.53 -14.47 4.02
CA SER A 1010 17.93 -14.93 4.07
C SER A 1010 18.27 -15.76 2.83
N PHE A 1011 19.51 -15.63 2.36
CA PHE A 1011 20.06 -16.40 1.24
C PHE A 1011 21.33 -17.16 1.66
N ASP A 1012 21.64 -18.26 0.98
CA ASP A 1012 22.85 -19.05 1.27
C ASP A 1012 24.14 -18.23 1.18
N LYS A 1013 24.27 -17.36 0.17
CA LYS A 1013 25.47 -16.54 -0.03
C LYS A 1013 25.54 -15.31 0.89
N GLN A 1014 24.41 -14.66 1.19
CA GLN A 1014 24.36 -13.37 1.90
C GLN A 1014 23.92 -13.47 3.37
N GLY A 1015 23.33 -14.60 3.79
CA GLY A 1015 22.53 -14.66 5.01
C GLY A 1015 21.40 -13.61 4.98
N PHE A 1016 21.15 -13.00 6.13
CA PHE A 1016 20.25 -11.84 6.26
C PHE A 1016 20.89 -10.51 5.80
N GLY A 1017 22.15 -10.53 5.34
CA GLY A 1017 22.94 -9.33 5.04
C GLY A 1017 22.54 -8.55 3.78
N VAL A 1018 21.44 -8.92 3.13
CA VAL A 1018 20.82 -8.07 2.10
C VAL A 1018 20.06 -6.90 2.75
N GLU A 1019 19.47 -7.12 3.93
CA GLU A 1019 18.80 -6.06 4.69
C GLU A 1019 19.82 -4.98 5.10
N ASN A 1020 19.41 -3.72 4.95
CA ASN A 1020 20.21 -2.53 5.17
C ASN A 1020 21.53 -2.45 4.36
N HIS A 1021 21.66 -3.22 3.26
CA HIS A 1021 22.83 -3.20 2.37
C HIS A 1021 22.44 -3.31 0.89
N GLY A 1022 21.76 -4.39 0.50
CA GLY A 1022 21.38 -4.67 -0.90
C GLY A 1022 22.21 -5.76 -1.54
N THR A 1023 21.98 -5.98 -2.82
CA THR A 1023 22.73 -6.95 -3.62
C THR A 1023 23.84 -6.22 -4.37
N ASP A 1024 25.09 -6.54 -4.03
CA ASP A 1024 26.25 -6.08 -4.80
C ASP A 1024 26.27 -6.72 -6.19
N PRO A 1025 26.42 -5.93 -7.28
CA PRO A 1025 26.55 -6.48 -8.63
C PRO A 1025 27.88 -7.21 -8.81
N ASP A 1026 27.89 -8.25 -9.65
CA ASP A 1026 29.13 -8.94 -10.03
C ASP A 1026 30.03 -8.05 -10.91
N ILE A 1027 29.42 -7.13 -11.68
CA ILE A 1027 30.11 -6.14 -12.53
C ILE A 1027 29.61 -4.73 -12.14
N PRO A 1028 30.34 -4.01 -11.27
CA PRO A 1028 29.95 -2.69 -10.83
C PRO A 1028 30.13 -1.63 -11.93
N VAL A 1029 29.11 -0.81 -12.15
CA VAL A 1029 29.04 0.27 -13.15
C VAL A 1029 28.30 1.47 -12.54
N GLU A 1030 29.05 2.36 -11.91
CA GLU A 1030 28.53 3.60 -11.31
C GLU A 1030 28.19 4.66 -12.38
N LEU A 1031 27.09 5.39 -12.14
CA LEU A 1031 26.64 6.52 -12.96
C LEU A 1031 26.89 7.85 -12.24
N SER A 1032 27.75 8.68 -12.82
CA SER A 1032 27.89 10.09 -12.45
C SER A 1032 26.78 10.95 -13.07
N PRO A 1033 26.53 12.17 -12.57
CA PRO A 1033 25.61 13.12 -13.21
C PRO A 1033 25.84 13.31 -14.72
N ALA A 1034 27.10 13.36 -15.17
CA ALA A 1034 27.41 13.48 -16.60
C ALA A 1034 27.06 12.23 -17.41
N ASP A 1035 27.17 11.02 -16.82
CA ASP A 1035 26.78 9.78 -17.50
C ASP A 1035 25.28 9.81 -17.85
N TRP A 1036 24.42 10.35 -16.98
CA TRP A 1036 22.98 10.50 -17.23
C TRP A 1036 22.66 11.45 -18.39
N GLU A 1037 23.45 12.49 -18.58
CA GLU A 1037 23.25 13.51 -19.62
C GLU A 1037 23.89 13.13 -20.97
N SER A 1038 24.75 12.10 -20.98
CA SER A 1038 25.53 11.71 -22.16
C SER A 1038 24.69 11.13 -23.32
N GLY A 1039 23.43 10.79 -23.08
CA GLY A 1039 22.60 10.02 -24.03
C GLY A 1039 23.01 8.55 -24.17
N VAL A 1040 23.99 8.09 -23.37
CA VAL A 1040 24.47 6.71 -23.30
C VAL A 1040 23.90 6.05 -22.05
N ASP A 1041 23.42 4.82 -22.19
CA ASP A 1041 23.07 3.97 -21.05
C ASP A 1041 24.19 2.97 -20.82
N LYS A 1042 25.13 3.41 -19.98
CA LYS A 1042 26.41 2.73 -19.70
C LYS A 1042 26.20 1.35 -19.07
N GLN A 1043 25.26 1.22 -18.13
CA GLN A 1043 24.94 -0.05 -17.48
C GLN A 1043 24.41 -1.07 -18.49
N LEU A 1044 23.45 -0.65 -19.33
CA LEU A 1044 22.90 -1.53 -20.37
C LEU A 1044 23.95 -1.89 -21.43
N ASP A 1045 24.84 -0.96 -21.80
CA ASP A 1045 25.91 -1.25 -22.76
C ASP A 1045 26.90 -2.31 -22.26
N VAL A 1046 27.28 -2.22 -20.98
CA VAL A 1046 28.15 -3.23 -20.36
C VAL A 1046 27.43 -4.58 -20.31
N ALA A 1047 26.13 -4.60 -20.01
CA ALA A 1047 25.34 -5.82 -20.03
C ALA A 1047 25.25 -6.46 -21.43
N ILE A 1048 25.08 -5.66 -22.49
CA ILE A 1048 25.11 -6.12 -23.88
C ILE A 1048 26.48 -6.72 -24.22
N ALA A 1049 27.57 -6.03 -23.86
CA ALA A 1049 28.92 -6.52 -24.11
C ALA A 1049 29.19 -7.85 -23.38
N GLU A 1050 28.75 -7.97 -22.13
CA GLU A 1050 28.89 -9.19 -21.34
C GLU A 1050 28.06 -10.34 -21.92
N ALA A 1051 26.82 -10.09 -22.35
CA ALA A 1051 25.97 -11.10 -23.00
C ALA A 1051 26.64 -11.65 -24.28
N LEU A 1052 27.16 -10.75 -25.12
CA LEU A 1052 27.89 -11.12 -26.35
C LEU A 1052 29.19 -11.87 -26.05
N ALA A 1053 29.95 -11.45 -25.03
CA ALA A 1053 31.17 -12.12 -24.61
C ALA A 1053 30.89 -13.55 -24.12
N ARG A 1054 29.80 -13.76 -23.38
CA ARG A 1054 29.35 -15.08 -22.94
C ARG A 1054 28.86 -15.95 -24.09
N LEU A 1055 28.16 -15.37 -25.07
CA LEU A 1055 27.79 -16.10 -26.28
C LEU A 1055 29.00 -16.61 -27.06
N GLY A 1056 30.13 -15.89 -27.03
CA GLY A 1056 31.39 -16.37 -27.60
C GLY A 1056 31.99 -17.58 -26.87
N LYS A 1057 31.64 -17.80 -25.60
CA LYS A 1057 32.11 -18.93 -24.77
C LYS A 1057 31.12 -20.09 -24.77
N GLN A 1058 29.82 -19.80 -24.78
CA GLN A 1058 28.73 -20.76 -24.80
C GLN A 1058 27.74 -20.36 -25.88
N ALA A 1059 27.75 -21.10 -26.99
CA ALA A 1059 26.83 -20.87 -28.09
C ALA A 1059 25.38 -21.12 -27.66
N ALA A 1060 24.47 -20.30 -28.19
CA ALA A 1060 23.04 -20.50 -28.00
C ALA A 1060 22.57 -21.82 -28.63
N ALA A 1061 21.61 -22.48 -28.01
CA ALA A 1061 20.91 -23.63 -28.56
C ALA A 1061 20.31 -23.27 -29.93
N LYS A 1062 20.46 -24.20 -30.89
CA LYS A 1062 19.94 -24.07 -32.25
C LYS A 1062 19.13 -25.32 -32.60
N PRO A 1063 18.11 -25.18 -33.47
CA PRO A 1063 17.38 -26.34 -33.93
C PRO A 1063 18.28 -27.28 -34.73
N PRO A 1064 18.05 -28.61 -34.65
CA PRO A 1064 18.76 -29.56 -35.48
C PRO A 1064 18.33 -29.44 -36.94
N VAL A 1065 19.19 -29.88 -37.85
CA VAL A 1065 18.80 -30.12 -39.24
C VAL A 1065 18.05 -31.45 -39.31
N LEU A 1066 16.97 -31.52 -40.10
CA LEU A 1066 16.25 -32.78 -40.30
C LEU A 1066 17.20 -33.85 -40.89
N PRO A 1067 17.14 -35.09 -40.38
CA PRO A 1067 17.88 -36.18 -41.00
C PRO A 1067 17.39 -36.41 -42.44
N PRO A 1068 18.22 -37.03 -43.31
CA PRO A 1068 17.78 -37.41 -44.64
C PRO A 1068 16.57 -38.36 -44.58
N PRO A 1069 15.74 -38.42 -45.64
CA PRO A 1069 14.62 -39.36 -45.72
C PRO A 1069 15.07 -40.80 -45.45
N ALA A 1070 14.36 -41.50 -44.56
CA ALA A 1070 14.72 -42.87 -44.19
C ALA A 1070 14.48 -43.89 -45.32
N PHE A 1071 13.72 -43.53 -46.36
CA PHE A 1071 13.26 -44.44 -47.42
C PHE A 1071 13.63 -43.99 -48.84
N GLY A 1072 14.58 -43.04 -48.98
CA GLY A 1072 15.03 -42.51 -50.28
C GLY A 1072 14.60 -41.07 -50.52
#